data_AF-A0A5C7JXD5-F1
#
_entry.id   AF-A0A5C7JXD5-F1
#
_cell.length_a   1.000
_cell.length_b   1.000
_cell.length_c   1.000
_cell.angle_alpha   90.00
_cell.angle_beta   90.00
_cell.angle_gamma   90.00
#
_symmetry.space_group_name_H-M   'P 1'
#
loop_
_entity.id
_entity.type
_entity.pdbx_description
1 polymer ?
#
loop_
_entity_poly.entity_id
_entity_poly.type
_entity_poly.pdbx_seq_one_letter_code
_entity_poly.pdbx_strand_id
1 'polypeptide(L)'
;MKTYEQMDFHPTSEQLVQVLCEKTQNDNPLFFRVLVAYYFTVIASMMRCSIATHDRGNIPVNMYALALATSGAGKGFSTNIVENQVINLFRTRFLEETFPLLAEVNIGKIGAKRAARKGTDTDEEIEKARKEFDGIGPLMFNFDSGTPAAVKQMRHKLLMADAGSMNLQIDEIGSNLLGNIDVLTTFLELYDVGRIKQKLIKNTTENVRVEEIHGSTPTNMLLFGTPAKLLNGSKTEEELYSMLETGYARRCFFGYIRHAQSHKQLTPEQVYDALTNQQSNQFLQKLSDDLESLADMSNVNRQLLMSKQTSLLLIEYRLKCEAIAAELAEHEEIKKAEISHRYFKALKLAGAYAFIDNAAEVTETHLYNAIKLAEESGEAFDSLLTRDRNYVKLAKYVASSKVDVTQADLVEDLPFYRGAMSQKVEMMNLAIAYGYKNNIIIKKAISDGIEFFRGETLQETNLSKLTVAYSTDITTGYRNEAAPWEQLHKLTQAPNLHWVTHHLKDGYRNEENCFNGFDLVVVDVDGTVDISTVKLLLKSYKYLLYTTKRHTDTEHRFRLIFPSTYHLKLDAKDYKEFMSNVYEWLPFEVDNQTNQRSRKWLSNAGSYYYNEGDLLDVLPFIPKTSKSEERKALLKDQQALDNLERWMVNQCSQDGRNNTLLKYALVLVDAGFVFEDIRKKVLSLNDKFPDPLEEAEIMGTVMVTVAKQLAKQ
;
A
#
# COMPACT_ATOMS: atom_id res chain seq x y z
N MET A 1 -22.33 17.95 -13.60
CA MET A 1 -21.58 18.09 -12.34
C MET A 1 -20.29 18.90 -12.51
N LYS A 2 -19.89 19.70 -11.51
CA LYS A 2 -18.53 20.28 -11.42
C LYS A 2 -17.45 19.19 -11.34
N THR A 3 -16.24 19.44 -11.84
CA THR A 3 -15.07 18.58 -11.54
C THR A 3 -14.60 18.79 -10.10
N TYR A 4 -13.78 17.88 -9.57
CA TYR A 4 -13.25 18.00 -8.22
C TYR A 4 -12.53 19.33 -8.00
N GLU A 5 -11.72 19.79 -8.96
CA GLU A 5 -10.94 21.03 -8.92
C GLU A 5 -11.81 22.29 -8.93
N GLN A 6 -13.04 22.19 -9.45
CA GLN A 6 -14.01 23.29 -9.52
C GLN A 6 -14.89 23.40 -8.27
N MET A 7 -14.82 22.43 -7.37
CA MET A 7 -15.56 22.42 -6.11
C MET A 7 -14.71 23.03 -5.00
N ASP A 8 -15.34 23.91 -4.22
CA ASP A 8 -14.75 24.53 -3.04
C ASP A 8 -15.14 23.78 -1.77
N PHE A 9 -14.34 23.92 -0.71
CA PHE A 9 -14.76 23.51 0.63
C PHE A 9 -15.72 24.55 1.22
N HIS A 10 -16.47 24.15 2.26
CA HIS A 10 -17.37 25.07 2.96
C HIS A 10 -16.59 26.25 3.57
N PRO A 11 -16.89 27.52 3.22
CA PRO A 11 -16.04 28.66 3.57
C PRO A 11 -15.75 28.80 5.07
N THR A 12 -16.79 28.76 5.91
CA THR A 12 -16.66 28.85 7.38
C THR A 12 -15.89 27.67 7.96
N SER A 13 -16.09 26.47 7.36
CA SER A 13 -15.38 25.26 7.81
C SER A 13 -13.91 25.35 7.45
N GLU A 14 -13.59 25.78 6.24
CA GLU A 14 -12.22 25.86 5.73
C GLU A 14 -11.43 26.97 6.44
N GLN A 15 -12.07 28.09 6.78
CA GLN A 15 -11.45 29.13 7.60
C GLN A 15 -11.09 28.61 9.00
N LEU A 16 -11.96 27.83 9.64
CA LEU A 16 -11.63 27.17 10.91
C LEU A 16 -10.51 26.15 10.75
N VAL A 17 -10.51 25.36 9.67
CA VAL A 17 -9.42 24.41 9.36
C VAL A 17 -8.09 25.13 9.23
N GLN A 18 -8.03 26.26 8.53
CA GLN A 18 -6.81 27.06 8.39
C GLN A 18 -6.29 27.51 9.76
N VAL A 19 -7.17 28.02 10.64
CA VAL A 19 -6.80 28.39 12.01
C VAL A 19 -6.26 27.19 12.80
N LEU A 20 -6.86 26.00 12.65
CA LEU A 20 -6.38 24.79 13.30
C LEU A 20 -5.01 24.35 12.76
N CYS A 21 -4.80 24.37 11.45
CA CYS A 21 -3.52 24.09 10.81
C CYS A 21 -2.42 25.04 11.30
N GLU A 22 -2.72 26.34 11.36
CA GLU A 22 -1.79 27.37 11.87
C GLU A 22 -1.41 27.12 13.33
N LYS A 23 -2.41 26.91 14.21
CA LYS A 23 -2.18 26.70 15.64
C LYS A 23 -1.48 25.37 15.94
N THR A 24 -1.72 24.34 15.14
CA THR A 24 -1.10 23.00 15.31
C THR A 24 0.22 22.83 14.56
N GLN A 25 0.61 23.80 13.71
CA GLN A 25 1.76 23.70 12.81
C GLN A 25 1.71 22.45 11.94
N ASN A 26 0.52 22.14 11.42
CA ASN A 26 0.27 20.97 10.61
C ASN A 26 -0.30 21.38 9.26
N ASP A 27 0.45 21.03 8.22
CA ASP A 27 0.22 21.41 6.83
C ASP A 27 -0.87 20.55 6.16
N ASN A 28 -1.29 19.45 6.80
CA ASN A 28 -2.27 18.53 6.22
C ASN A 28 -3.68 18.80 6.77
N PRO A 29 -4.56 19.42 5.96
CA PRO A 29 -5.86 19.91 6.43
C PRO A 29 -6.91 18.81 6.61
N LEU A 30 -6.76 17.63 5.97
CA LEU A 30 -7.86 16.67 5.86
C LEU A 30 -8.33 16.13 7.22
N PHE A 31 -7.40 15.86 8.15
CA PHE A 31 -7.77 15.47 9.51
C PHE A 31 -8.66 16.53 10.16
N PHE A 32 -8.29 17.81 10.05
CA PHE A 32 -9.04 18.91 10.63
C PHE A 32 -10.35 19.18 9.90
N ARG A 33 -10.42 18.98 8.57
CA ARG A 33 -11.67 19.09 7.80
C ARG A 33 -12.71 18.10 8.29
N VAL A 34 -12.32 16.83 8.48
CA VAL A 34 -13.21 15.79 9.01
C VAL A 34 -13.62 16.10 10.46
N LEU A 35 -12.70 16.60 11.29
CA LEU A 35 -12.97 17.02 12.66
C LEU A 35 -14.00 18.16 12.73
N VAL A 36 -13.81 19.23 11.95
CA VAL A 36 -14.72 20.39 11.91
C VAL A 36 -16.09 19.98 11.38
N ALA A 37 -16.13 19.20 10.29
CA ALA A 37 -17.37 18.66 9.73
C ALA A 37 -18.17 17.85 10.76
N TYR A 38 -17.49 17.04 11.59
CA TYR A 38 -18.11 16.31 12.68
C TYR A 38 -18.78 17.25 13.69
N TYR A 39 -18.08 18.26 14.20
CA TYR A 39 -18.63 19.18 15.20
C TYR A 39 -19.77 20.05 14.67
N PHE A 40 -19.68 20.51 13.42
CA PHE A 40 -20.78 21.22 12.76
C PHE A 40 -22.02 20.33 12.64
N THR A 41 -21.81 19.05 12.35
CA THR A 41 -22.89 18.06 12.33
C THR A 41 -23.46 17.80 13.73
N VAL A 42 -22.64 17.77 14.77
CA VAL A 42 -23.09 17.67 16.17
C VAL A 42 -24.05 18.81 16.50
N ILE A 43 -23.69 20.07 16.19
CA ILE A 43 -24.55 21.25 16.42
C ILE A 43 -25.90 21.10 15.73
N ALA A 44 -25.91 20.79 14.43
CA ALA A 44 -27.15 20.61 13.67
C ALA A 44 -28.01 19.47 14.22
N SER A 45 -27.39 18.35 14.57
CA SER A 45 -28.08 17.16 15.07
C SER A 45 -28.62 17.32 16.50
N MET A 46 -27.96 18.10 17.36
CA MET A 46 -28.43 18.44 18.70
C MET A 46 -29.73 19.24 18.63
N MET A 47 -29.89 20.06 17.59
CA MET A 47 -31.14 20.77 17.29
C MET A 47 -32.14 19.91 16.47
N ARG A 48 -31.87 18.61 16.27
CA ARG A 48 -32.69 17.69 15.47
C ARG A 48 -32.96 18.16 14.04
N CYS A 49 -31.97 18.80 13.42
CA CYS A 49 -32.07 19.17 12.02
C CYS A 49 -32.27 17.93 11.13
N SER A 50 -33.17 18.05 10.15
CA SER A 50 -33.43 17.01 9.15
C SER A 50 -33.57 17.60 7.76
N ILE A 51 -33.33 16.78 6.74
CA ILE A 51 -33.43 17.16 5.33
C ILE A 51 -34.69 16.52 4.77
N ALA A 52 -35.62 17.34 4.29
CA ALA A 52 -36.83 16.90 3.63
C ALA A 52 -36.50 16.54 2.17
N THR A 53 -36.34 15.24 1.90
CA THR A 53 -36.07 14.73 0.56
C THR A 53 -37.37 14.35 -0.16
N HIS A 54 -37.39 14.50 -1.49
CA HIS A 54 -38.56 14.16 -2.30
C HIS A 54 -38.86 12.65 -2.36
N ASP A 55 -37.85 11.79 -2.24
CA ASP A 55 -37.94 10.35 -2.45
C ASP A 55 -37.89 9.51 -1.16
N ARG A 56 -37.20 9.99 -0.11
CA ARG A 56 -36.93 9.21 1.13
C ARG A 56 -37.53 9.82 2.39
N GLY A 57 -38.27 10.93 2.26
CA GLY A 57 -38.82 11.67 3.40
C GLY A 57 -37.73 12.39 4.19
N ASN A 58 -37.90 12.49 5.51
CA ASN A 58 -37.01 13.26 6.37
C ASN A 58 -35.80 12.44 6.79
N ILE A 59 -34.62 12.87 6.34
CA ILE A 59 -33.34 12.26 6.69
C ILE A 59 -32.70 13.06 7.84
N PRO A 60 -32.36 12.43 8.98
CA PRO A 60 -31.68 13.13 10.07
C PRO A 60 -30.25 13.50 9.67
N VAL A 61 -29.83 14.71 10.04
CA VAL A 61 -28.44 15.16 9.91
C VAL A 61 -27.61 14.50 11.01
N ASN A 62 -26.60 13.73 10.61
CA ASN A 62 -25.63 13.11 11.50
C ASN A 62 -24.37 12.64 10.75
N MET A 63 -23.27 12.42 11.47
CA MET A 63 -21.97 12.08 10.87
C MET A 63 -21.18 11.07 11.70
N TYR A 64 -20.67 10.05 11.03
CA TYR A 64 -19.65 9.13 11.55
C TYR A 64 -18.31 9.45 10.88
N ALA A 65 -17.23 9.41 11.63
CA ALA A 65 -15.90 9.75 11.17
C ALA A 65 -14.83 8.87 11.83
N LEU A 66 -13.82 8.49 11.05
CA LEU A 66 -12.58 7.86 11.50
C LEU A 66 -11.40 8.75 11.06
N ALA A 67 -10.75 9.40 12.03
CA ALA A 67 -9.67 10.34 11.78
C ALA A 67 -8.35 9.87 12.40
N LEU A 68 -7.40 9.45 11.57
CA LEU A 68 -6.12 8.89 11.97
C LEU A 68 -4.98 9.83 11.57
N ALA A 69 -4.20 10.24 12.56
CA ALA A 69 -2.97 10.98 12.35
C ALA A 69 -1.86 10.51 13.30
N THR A 70 -0.61 10.66 12.88
CA THR A 70 0.57 10.28 13.67
C THR A 70 0.59 11.01 15.02
N SER A 71 1.32 10.46 16.00
CA SER A 71 1.53 11.18 17.26
C SER A 71 2.19 12.54 17.00
N GLY A 72 1.82 13.56 17.76
CA GLY A 72 2.31 14.93 17.57
C GLY A 72 1.60 15.76 16.49
N ALA A 73 0.66 15.19 15.72
CA ALA A 73 -0.07 15.90 14.66
C ALA A 73 -1.09 16.96 15.14
N GLY A 74 -1.12 17.26 16.45
CA GLY A 74 -2.05 18.25 17.02
C GLY A 74 -3.48 17.78 17.29
N LYS A 75 -3.76 16.46 17.24
CA LYS A 75 -5.12 15.89 17.40
C LYS A 75 -5.87 16.43 18.62
N GLY A 76 -5.40 16.10 19.83
CA GLY A 76 -6.04 16.54 21.08
C GLY A 76 -6.04 18.06 21.24
N PHE A 77 -5.02 18.77 20.74
CA PHE A 77 -4.99 20.23 20.78
C PHE A 77 -6.09 20.85 19.90
N SER A 78 -6.27 20.35 18.68
CA SER A 78 -7.33 20.79 17.77
C SER A 78 -8.73 20.47 18.30
N THR A 79 -8.93 19.27 18.85
CA THR A 79 -10.19 18.89 19.53
C THR A 79 -10.50 19.86 20.67
N ASN A 80 -9.52 20.15 21.53
CA ASN A 80 -9.68 21.10 22.64
C ASN A 80 -10.03 22.52 22.18
N ILE A 81 -9.46 23.00 21.07
CA ILE A 81 -9.81 24.32 20.51
C ILE A 81 -11.28 24.32 20.08
N VAL A 82 -11.71 23.32 19.32
CA VAL A 82 -13.10 23.28 18.84
C VAL A 82 -14.08 23.14 20.00
N GLU A 83 -13.80 22.28 20.99
CA GLU A 83 -14.70 22.07 22.12
C GLU A 83 -14.80 23.24 23.09
N ASN A 84 -13.69 23.92 23.35
CA ASN A 84 -13.63 24.92 24.42
C ASN A 84 -13.64 26.37 23.91
N GLN A 85 -13.41 26.60 22.61
CA GLN A 85 -13.39 27.96 22.02
C GLN A 85 -14.38 28.15 20.87
N VAL A 86 -14.85 27.08 20.23
CA VAL A 86 -15.79 27.19 19.10
C VAL A 86 -17.20 26.83 19.55
N ILE A 87 -17.42 25.61 20.05
CA ILE A 87 -18.79 25.13 20.37
C ILE A 87 -19.19 25.34 21.83
N ASN A 88 -18.31 25.91 22.66
CA ASN A 88 -18.52 26.03 24.10
C ASN A 88 -19.79 26.80 24.45
N LEU A 89 -20.04 27.94 23.79
CA LEU A 89 -21.23 28.76 24.04
C LEU A 89 -22.52 28.05 23.60
N PHE A 90 -22.53 27.44 22.41
CA PHE A 90 -23.63 26.58 21.97
C PHE A 90 -23.92 25.47 22.99
N ARG A 91 -22.89 24.76 23.46
CA ARG A 91 -23.02 23.68 24.44
C ARG A 91 -23.64 24.16 25.74
N THR A 92 -23.15 25.27 26.29
CA THR A 92 -23.67 25.86 27.53
C THR A 92 -25.14 26.24 27.37
N ARG A 93 -25.46 27.04 26.34
CA ARG A 93 -26.85 27.47 26.08
C ARG A 93 -27.79 26.30 25.81
N PHE A 94 -27.33 25.28 25.08
CA PHE A 94 -28.14 24.10 24.81
C PHE A 94 -28.44 23.31 26.09
N LEU A 95 -27.43 23.02 26.92
CA LEU A 95 -27.60 22.18 28.11
C LEU A 95 -28.32 22.89 29.26
N GLU A 96 -28.05 24.18 29.45
CA GLU A 96 -28.55 24.93 30.62
C GLU A 96 -29.90 25.60 30.36
N GLU A 97 -30.21 25.97 29.12
CA GLU A 97 -31.44 26.68 28.77
C GLU A 97 -32.32 25.85 27.82
N THR A 98 -31.81 25.53 26.64
CA THR A 98 -32.65 25.06 25.53
C THR A 98 -33.21 23.66 25.76
N PHE A 99 -32.36 22.71 26.12
CA PHE A 99 -32.75 21.31 26.32
C PHE A 99 -33.74 21.12 27.49
N PRO A 100 -33.52 21.73 28.67
CA PRO A 100 -34.52 21.71 29.74
C PRO A 100 -35.88 22.25 29.29
N LEU A 101 -35.92 23.42 28.64
CA LEU A 101 -37.17 24.03 28.18
C LEU A 101 -37.92 23.15 27.17
N LEU A 102 -37.21 22.58 26.18
CA LEU A 102 -37.80 21.64 25.23
C LEU A 102 -38.33 20.39 25.92
N ALA A 103 -37.61 19.88 26.91
CA ALA A 103 -38.03 18.74 27.69
C ALA A 103 -39.34 19.02 28.43
N GLU A 104 -39.47 20.17 29.10
CA GLU A 104 -40.71 20.53 29.79
C GLU A 104 -41.91 20.60 28.83
N VAL A 105 -41.73 21.25 27.68
CA VAL A 105 -42.77 21.35 26.65
C VAL A 105 -43.19 19.98 26.14
N ASN A 106 -42.24 19.10 25.83
CA ASN A 106 -42.55 17.79 25.26
C ASN A 106 -43.05 16.78 26.30
N ILE A 107 -42.58 16.85 27.54
CA ILE A 107 -43.13 16.09 28.68
C ILE A 107 -44.61 16.43 28.88
N GLY A 108 -44.99 17.71 28.78
CA GLY A 108 -46.39 18.13 28.80
C GLY A 108 -47.23 17.46 27.70
N LYS A 109 -46.72 17.42 26.47
CA LYS A 109 -47.36 16.74 25.33
C LYS A 109 -47.49 15.22 25.56
N ILE A 110 -46.45 14.58 26.10
CA ILE A 110 -46.43 13.16 26.40
C ILE A 110 -47.45 12.83 27.50
N GLY A 111 -47.48 13.60 28.58
CA GLY A 111 -48.43 13.45 29.68
C GLY A 111 -49.88 13.56 29.20
N ALA A 112 -50.21 14.62 28.45
CA ALA A 112 -51.55 14.79 27.86
C ALA A 112 -51.95 13.62 26.94
N LYS A 113 -51.03 13.14 26.10
CA LYS A 113 -51.28 11.99 25.22
C LYS A 113 -51.49 10.69 26.01
N ARG A 114 -50.71 10.46 27.06
CA ARG A 114 -50.83 9.28 27.93
C ARG A 114 -52.14 9.32 28.73
N ALA A 115 -52.50 10.47 29.28
CA ALA A 115 -53.76 10.70 30.01
C ALA A 115 -54.98 10.44 29.12
N ALA A 116 -55.01 11.02 27.91
CA ALA A 116 -56.09 10.78 26.94
C ALA A 116 -56.24 9.29 26.58
N ARG A 117 -55.13 8.54 26.47
CA ARG A 117 -55.16 7.11 26.16
C ARG A 117 -55.58 6.24 27.36
N LYS A 118 -55.19 6.61 28.58
CA LYS A 118 -55.44 5.82 29.81
C LYS A 118 -56.74 6.20 30.53
N GLY A 119 -57.34 7.35 30.20
CA GLY A 119 -58.50 7.90 30.92
C GLY A 119 -58.14 8.39 32.33
N THR A 120 -56.89 8.82 32.54
CA THR A 120 -56.37 9.30 33.83
C THR A 120 -56.24 10.82 33.84
N ASP A 121 -55.99 11.39 35.02
CA ASP A 121 -55.71 12.82 35.17
C ASP A 121 -54.45 13.24 34.38
N THR A 122 -54.48 14.44 33.81
CA THR A 122 -53.39 14.94 32.95
C THR A 122 -52.18 15.36 33.78
N ASP A 123 -52.40 16.02 34.92
CA ASP A 123 -51.31 16.52 35.78
C ASP A 123 -50.57 15.34 36.41
N GLU A 124 -51.30 14.27 36.81
CA GLU A 124 -50.69 13.03 37.29
C GLU A 124 -49.77 12.36 36.25
N GLU A 125 -50.18 12.30 34.98
CA GLU A 125 -49.35 11.68 33.92
C GLU A 125 -48.18 12.57 33.51
N ILE A 126 -48.31 13.90 33.58
CA ILE A 126 -47.18 14.83 33.41
C ILE A 126 -46.14 14.62 34.49
N GLU A 127 -46.55 14.52 35.77
CA GLU A 127 -45.64 14.28 36.89
C GLU A 127 -44.94 12.91 36.80
N LYS A 128 -45.64 11.87 36.33
CA LYS A 128 -45.02 10.56 36.06
C LYS A 128 -43.97 10.66 34.94
N ALA A 129 -44.28 11.36 33.85
CA ALA A 129 -43.35 11.56 32.76
C ALA A 129 -42.15 12.42 33.17
N ARG A 130 -42.34 13.42 34.04
CA ARG A 130 -41.23 14.22 34.60
C ARG A 130 -40.31 13.37 35.47
N LYS A 131 -40.86 12.58 36.41
CA LYS A 131 -40.08 11.63 37.22
C LYS A 131 -39.32 10.60 36.38
N GLU A 132 -39.95 10.11 35.31
CA GLU A 132 -39.31 9.20 34.35
C GLU A 132 -38.13 9.88 33.64
N PHE A 133 -38.27 11.14 33.21
CA PHE A 133 -37.22 11.91 32.57
C PHE A 133 -36.03 12.21 33.51
N ASP A 134 -36.33 12.61 34.74
CA ASP A 134 -35.33 12.95 35.76
C ASP A 134 -34.55 11.72 36.21
N GLY A 135 -35.24 10.57 36.36
CA GLY A 135 -34.64 9.29 36.75
C GLY A 135 -33.62 8.72 35.77
N ILE A 136 -33.56 9.22 34.52
CA ILE A 136 -32.55 8.80 33.53
C ILE A 136 -31.19 9.47 33.79
N GLY A 137 -31.14 10.56 34.56
CA GLY A 137 -29.93 11.35 34.79
C GLY A 137 -29.69 12.42 33.71
N PRO A 138 -28.68 13.29 33.87
CA PRO A 138 -28.44 14.42 32.97
C PRO A 138 -28.02 13.98 31.56
N LEU A 139 -28.26 14.82 30.56
CA LEU A 139 -27.78 14.59 29.20
C LEU A 139 -26.25 14.74 29.16
N MET A 140 -25.56 13.71 28.67
CA MET A 140 -24.14 13.82 28.33
C MET A 140 -24.01 14.37 26.92
N PHE A 141 -23.36 15.54 26.79
CA PHE A 141 -23.15 16.16 25.50
C PHE A 141 -22.27 15.30 24.58
N ASN A 142 -21.15 14.80 25.11
CA ASN A 142 -20.27 13.82 24.47
C ASN A 142 -19.93 12.71 25.47
N PHE A 143 -19.61 11.50 25.00
CA PHE A 143 -19.11 10.39 25.80
C PHE A 143 -18.13 9.52 25.01
N ASP A 144 -17.23 8.81 25.70
CA ASP A 144 -16.14 8.04 25.08
C ASP A 144 -16.35 6.52 25.06
N SER A 145 -17.31 6.05 25.84
CA SER A 145 -17.57 4.63 26.06
C SER A 145 -18.98 4.43 26.62
N GLY A 146 -19.46 3.19 26.61
CA GLY A 146 -20.79 2.89 27.16
C GLY A 146 -21.21 1.44 26.99
N THR A 147 -22.49 1.17 27.23
CA THR A 147 -23.12 -0.12 26.95
C THR A 147 -24.35 0.08 26.07
N PRO A 148 -24.79 -0.94 25.31
CA PRO A 148 -26.02 -0.86 24.52
C PRO A 148 -27.27 -0.46 25.34
N ALA A 149 -27.32 -0.83 26.62
CA ALA A 149 -28.40 -0.44 27.53
C ALA A 149 -28.37 1.06 27.83
N ALA A 150 -27.20 1.61 28.15
CA ALA A 150 -27.01 3.04 28.40
C ALA A 150 -27.34 3.89 27.16
N VAL A 151 -26.94 3.43 25.96
CA VAL A 151 -27.31 4.10 24.69
C VAL A 151 -28.83 4.14 24.51
N LYS A 152 -29.53 3.03 24.77
CA LYS A 152 -31.00 2.98 24.66
C LYS A 152 -31.69 3.84 25.72
N GLN A 153 -31.12 3.95 26.91
CA GLN A 153 -31.62 4.80 27.99
C GLN A 153 -31.45 6.29 27.65
N MET A 154 -30.28 6.71 27.18
CA MET A 154 -30.03 8.08 26.73
C MET A 154 -30.95 8.44 25.56
N ARG A 155 -31.11 7.54 24.59
CA ARG A 155 -32.07 7.69 23.49
C ARG A 155 -33.49 7.95 24.00
N HIS A 156 -33.93 7.25 25.04
CA HIS A 156 -35.24 7.48 25.64
C HIS A 156 -35.37 8.90 26.21
N LYS A 157 -34.34 9.39 26.91
CA LYS A 157 -34.30 10.79 27.40
C LYS A 157 -34.42 11.80 26.25
N LEU A 158 -33.67 11.60 25.17
CA LEU A 158 -33.74 12.45 23.99
C LEU A 158 -35.14 12.46 23.37
N LEU A 159 -35.80 11.29 23.28
CA LEU A 159 -37.18 11.19 22.76
C LEU A 159 -38.20 11.87 23.68
N MET A 160 -38.02 11.79 25.00
CA MET A 160 -38.83 12.53 25.96
C MET A 160 -38.65 14.04 25.84
N ALA A 161 -37.44 14.49 25.48
CA ALA A 161 -37.17 15.91 25.24
C ALA A 161 -37.57 16.41 23.84
N ASP A 162 -37.74 15.49 22.88
CA ASP A 162 -37.81 15.78 21.45
C ASP A 162 -36.66 16.71 20.96
N ALA A 163 -35.48 16.52 21.55
CA ALA A 163 -34.29 17.32 21.28
C ALA A 163 -33.02 16.46 21.43
N GLY A 164 -31.87 16.98 20.98
CA GLY A 164 -30.55 16.40 21.19
C GLY A 164 -30.19 15.20 20.29
N SER A 165 -28.92 14.83 20.34
CA SER A 165 -28.29 13.71 19.65
C SER A 165 -27.41 12.91 20.62
N MET A 166 -27.00 11.70 20.21
CA MET A 166 -25.97 10.94 20.93
C MET A 166 -24.62 11.11 20.24
N ASN A 167 -23.61 11.61 20.97
CA ASN A 167 -22.32 11.96 20.39
C ASN A 167 -21.21 11.10 21.04
N LEU A 168 -20.79 10.05 20.34
CA LEU A 168 -19.71 9.16 20.75
C LEU A 168 -18.38 9.69 20.22
N GLN A 169 -17.40 9.86 21.10
CA GLN A 169 -16.05 10.32 20.76
C GLN A 169 -15.00 9.44 21.40
N ILE A 170 -14.34 8.60 20.60
CA ILE A 170 -13.32 7.68 21.09
C ILE A 170 -11.95 8.18 20.65
N ASP A 171 -11.17 8.68 21.61
CA ASP A 171 -9.75 8.97 21.43
C ASP A 171 -8.92 7.68 21.49
N GLU A 172 -7.74 7.71 20.89
CA GLU A 172 -6.81 6.59 20.72
C GLU A 172 -7.54 5.29 20.37
N ILE A 173 -8.37 5.35 19.31
CA ILE A 173 -9.21 4.24 18.85
C ILE A 173 -8.44 2.92 18.69
N GLY A 174 -7.15 2.96 18.31
CA GLY A 174 -6.32 1.76 18.24
C GLY A 174 -6.20 0.97 19.55
N SER A 175 -6.28 1.65 20.70
CA SER A 175 -6.31 1.01 22.02
C SER A 175 -7.73 0.71 22.50
N ASN A 176 -8.71 1.52 22.09
CA ASN A 176 -10.06 1.49 22.65
C ASN A 176 -11.09 0.75 21.78
N LEU A 177 -10.73 0.32 20.56
CA LEU A 177 -11.62 -0.35 19.61
C LEU A 177 -12.29 -1.58 20.23
N LEU A 178 -11.47 -2.52 20.74
CA LEU A 178 -11.95 -3.82 21.22
C LEU A 178 -12.90 -3.69 22.41
N GLY A 179 -12.68 -2.71 23.28
CA GLY A 179 -13.53 -2.45 24.44
C GLY A 179 -14.89 -1.84 24.09
N ASN A 180 -15.06 -1.31 22.88
CA ASN A 180 -16.26 -0.56 22.47
C ASN A 180 -17.06 -1.23 21.34
N ILE A 181 -16.72 -2.45 20.91
CA ILE A 181 -17.38 -3.16 19.79
C ILE A 181 -18.91 -3.22 19.94
N ASP A 182 -19.42 -3.49 21.15
CA ASP A 182 -20.87 -3.60 21.40
C ASP A 182 -21.60 -2.26 21.18
N VAL A 183 -21.00 -1.15 21.61
CA VAL A 183 -21.54 0.20 21.40
C VAL A 183 -21.46 0.55 19.93
N LEU A 184 -20.34 0.28 19.27
CA LEU A 184 -20.15 0.51 17.84
C LEU A 184 -21.17 -0.29 17.02
N THR A 185 -21.48 -1.53 17.41
CA THR A 185 -22.53 -2.32 16.77
C THR A 185 -23.91 -1.66 16.93
N THR A 186 -24.22 -1.16 18.12
CA THR A 186 -25.47 -0.43 18.40
C THR A 186 -25.57 0.85 17.56
N PHE A 187 -24.46 1.57 17.39
CA PHE A 187 -24.38 2.79 16.59
C PHE A 187 -24.60 2.53 15.09
N LEU A 188 -24.19 1.36 14.55
CA LEU A 188 -24.45 1.02 13.15
C LEU A 188 -25.94 1.00 12.81
N GLU A 189 -26.78 0.44 13.69
CA GLU A 189 -28.24 0.39 13.50
C GLU A 189 -28.87 1.80 13.51
N LEU A 190 -28.29 2.72 14.28
CA LEU A 190 -28.83 4.06 14.49
C LEU A 190 -28.51 5.05 13.37
N TYR A 191 -27.44 4.85 12.59
CA TYR A 191 -26.93 5.89 11.70
C TYR A 191 -27.94 6.39 10.64
N ASP A 192 -28.63 5.46 9.97
CA ASP A 192 -29.39 5.80 8.76
C ASP A 192 -30.58 6.72 9.10
N VAL A 193 -31.41 6.27 10.04
CA VAL A 193 -32.69 6.91 10.41
C VAL A 193 -32.87 7.09 11.92
N GLY A 194 -31.86 6.85 12.76
CA GLY A 194 -31.93 7.07 14.22
C GLY A 194 -32.87 6.12 14.97
N ARG A 195 -33.18 4.95 14.41
CA ARG A 195 -34.11 3.97 14.99
C ARG A 195 -33.37 2.70 15.38
N ILE A 196 -33.72 2.16 16.54
CA ILE A 196 -33.22 0.89 17.05
C ILE A 196 -34.34 0.16 17.77
N LYS A 197 -34.33 -1.18 17.71
CA LYS A 197 -35.31 -2.00 18.44
C LYS A 197 -34.91 -2.17 19.90
N GLN A 198 -35.89 -2.13 20.79
CA GLN A 198 -35.66 -2.42 22.21
C GLN A 198 -35.33 -3.90 22.42
N LYS A 199 -34.40 -4.18 23.34
CA LYS A 199 -34.10 -5.56 23.74
C LYS A 199 -35.20 -5.99 24.71
N LEU A 200 -35.81 -7.15 24.46
CA LEU A 200 -36.81 -7.70 25.39
C LEU A 200 -36.10 -8.18 26.66
N ILE A 201 -36.31 -7.46 27.77
CA ILE A 201 -35.83 -7.85 29.10
C ILE A 201 -37.00 -8.24 30.00
N LYS A 202 -36.74 -9.11 30.98
CA LYS A 202 -37.72 -9.48 32.00
C LYS A 202 -38.06 -8.24 32.82
N ASN A 203 -39.34 -7.95 32.97
CA ASN A 203 -39.82 -6.84 33.79
C ASN A 203 -39.69 -7.22 35.27
N THR A 204 -38.86 -6.51 36.03
CA THR A 204 -38.67 -6.72 37.48
C THR A 204 -38.75 -5.38 38.21
N THR A 205 -38.81 -5.40 39.54
CA THR A 205 -38.79 -4.18 40.36
C THR A 205 -37.52 -3.35 40.14
N GLU A 206 -36.40 -4.00 39.84
CA GLU A 206 -35.11 -3.37 39.53
C GLU A 206 -34.98 -2.99 38.04
N ASN A 207 -35.73 -3.65 37.15
CA ASN A 207 -35.72 -3.41 35.70
C ASN A 207 -37.14 -3.23 35.17
N VAL A 208 -37.70 -2.05 35.45
CA VAL A 208 -39.03 -1.68 34.95
C VAL A 208 -38.91 -1.24 33.50
N ARG A 209 -39.67 -1.90 32.61
CA ARG A 209 -39.78 -1.47 31.22
C ARG A 209 -40.54 -0.16 31.14
N VAL A 210 -39.87 0.86 30.60
CA VAL A 210 -40.48 2.15 30.29
C VAL A 210 -41.45 2.01 29.12
N GLU A 211 -42.44 2.90 29.09
CA GLU A 211 -43.37 2.97 27.97
C GLU A 211 -42.64 3.47 26.72
N GLU A 212 -42.67 2.68 25.64
CA GLU A 212 -41.90 2.99 24.44
C GLU A 212 -42.38 4.29 23.77
N ILE A 213 -41.44 5.19 23.52
CA ILE A 213 -41.65 6.36 22.66
C ILE A 213 -41.08 6.04 21.29
N HIS A 214 -41.95 6.00 20.28
CA HIS A 214 -41.52 5.83 18.89
C HIS A 214 -40.95 7.14 18.35
N GLY A 215 -39.78 7.07 17.75
CA GLY A 215 -39.13 8.23 17.14
C GLY A 215 -37.74 7.93 16.62
N SER A 216 -37.09 8.96 16.10
CA SER A 216 -35.70 8.93 15.64
C SER A 216 -34.84 9.75 16.59
N THR A 217 -33.60 9.31 16.82
CA THR A 217 -32.58 10.09 17.52
C THR A 217 -31.31 10.09 16.69
N PRO A 218 -30.82 11.25 16.23
CA PRO A 218 -29.58 11.31 15.49
C PRO A 218 -28.39 10.90 16.37
N THR A 219 -27.40 10.27 15.76
CA THR A 219 -26.16 9.84 16.41
C THR A 219 -24.94 10.27 15.63
N ASN A 220 -23.95 10.82 16.31
CA ASN A 220 -22.66 11.16 15.74
C ASN A 220 -21.56 10.32 16.38
N MET A 221 -20.53 10.01 15.59
CA MET A 221 -19.40 9.24 16.05
C MET A 221 -18.10 9.82 15.50
N LEU A 222 -17.15 10.11 16.37
CA LEU A 222 -15.78 10.45 15.99
C LEU A 222 -14.84 9.43 16.63
N LEU A 223 -14.19 8.64 15.78
CA LEU A 223 -13.13 7.73 16.18
C LEU A 223 -11.82 8.36 15.75
N PHE A 224 -10.93 8.67 16.69
CA PHE A 224 -9.65 9.28 16.34
C PHE A 224 -8.51 8.66 17.12
N GLY A 225 -7.31 8.72 16.56
CA GLY A 225 -6.15 8.07 17.18
C GLY A 225 -4.96 7.95 16.26
N THR A 226 -4.00 7.12 16.65
CA THR A 226 -2.80 6.85 15.86
C THR A 226 -2.98 5.65 14.93
N PRO A 227 -2.58 5.77 13.64
CA PRO A 227 -2.71 4.66 12.70
C PRO A 227 -1.82 3.47 13.10
N ALA A 228 -0.67 3.70 13.72
CA ALA A 228 0.26 2.64 14.11
C ALA A 228 -0.31 1.63 15.13
N LYS A 229 -1.28 2.04 15.96
CA LYS A 229 -1.94 1.15 16.94
C LYS A 229 -3.11 0.39 16.35
N LEU A 230 -3.78 0.98 15.37
CA LEU A 230 -4.94 0.40 14.69
C LEU A 230 -4.55 -0.50 13.51
N LEU A 231 -3.46 -0.15 12.82
CA LEU A 231 -2.95 -0.77 11.60
C LEU A 231 -1.58 -1.44 11.90
N ASN A 232 -1.60 -2.51 12.70
CA ASN A 232 -0.40 -3.20 13.21
C ASN A 232 -0.32 -4.70 12.84
N GLY A 233 -1.30 -5.24 12.13
CA GLY A 233 -1.43 -6.65 11.75
C GLY A 233 -1.89 -7.55 12.89
N SER A 234 -2.46 -6.97 13.96
CA SER A 234 -3.02 -7.71 15.09
C SER A 234 -4.54 -7.83 14.98
N LYS A 235 -5.15 -8.52 15.94
CA LYS A 235 -6.61 -8.64 16.09
C LYS A 235 -7.34 -7.28 16.00
N THR A 236 -6.75 -6.20 16.49
CA THR A 236 -7.35 -4.86 16.38
C THR A 236 -7.54 -4.43 14.92
N GLU A 237 -6.57 -4.73 14.05
CA GLU A 237 -6.68 -4.43 12.62
C GLU A 237 -7.75 -5.34 11.98
N GLU A 238 -7.77 -6.63 12.30
CA GLU A 238 -8.80 -7.57 11.80
C GLU A 238 -10.21 -7.10 12.16
N GLU A 239 -10.44 -6.68 13.41
CA GLU A 239 -11.74 -6.16 13.85
C GLU A 239 -12.10 -4.83 13.19
N LEU A 240 -11.13 -3.95 12.91
CA LEU A 240 -11.39 -2.74 12.12
C LEU A 240 -11.91 -3.11 10.73
N TYR A 241 -11.24 -4.03 10.02
CA TYR A 241 -11.65 -4.45 8.69
C TYR A 241 -13.05 -5.09 8.70
N SER A 242 -13.33 -5.94 9.69
CA SER A 242 -14.66 -6.51 9.93
C SER A 242 -15.73 -5.42 10.13
N MET A 243 -15.43 -4.39 10.94
CA MET A 243 -16.31 -3.24 11.14
C MET A 243 -16.56 -2.46 9.84
N LEU A 244 -15.51 -2.22 9.05
CA LEU A 244 -15.61 -1.52 7.77
C LEU A 244 -16.53 -2.28 6.82
N GLU A 245 -16.34 -3.60 6.69
CA GLU A 245 -17.14 -4.50 5.87
C GLU A 245 -18.61 -4.55 6.32
N THR A 246 -18.86 -4.67 7.63
CA THR A 246 -20.22 -4.73 8.21
C THR A 246 -21.03 -3.46 7.95
N GLY A 247 -20.35 -2.33 7.71
CA GLY A 247 -21.00 -1.14 7.17
C GLY A 247 -20.48 0.19 7.69
N TYR A 248 -19.32 0.22 8.35
CA TYR A 248 -18.66 1.49 8.68
C TYR A 248 -18.01 2.14 7.45
N ALA A 249 -17.54 1.37 6.46
CA ALA A 249 -17.00 1.92 5.22
C ALA A 249 -18.02 2.84 4.53
N ARG A 250 -19.26 2.38 4.39
CA ARG A 250 -20.35 3.16 3.78
C ARG A 250 -20.84 4.37 4.59
N ARG A 251 -20.50 4.50 5.89
CA ARG A 251 -21.06 5.52 6.81
C ARG A 251 -20.04 6.52 7.33
N CYS A 252 -18.77 6.15 7.40
CA CYS A 252 -17.72 7.03 7.90
C CYS A 252 -17.17 7.97 6.82
N PHE A 253 -16.87 9.19 7.22
CA PHE A 253 -15.80 9.96 6.60
C PHE A 253 -14.45 9.53 7.19
N PHE A 254 -13.39 9.64 6.40
CA PHE A 254 -12.06 9.19 6.73
C PHE A 254 -11.09 10.36 6.61
N GLY A 255 -10.41 10.67 7.71
CA GLY A 255 -9.23 11.52 7.67
C GLY A 255 -8.01 10.64 7.90
N TYR A 256 -7.05 10.63 6.99
CA TYR A 256 -5.85 9.82 7.17
C TYR A 256 -4.58 10.55 6.78
N ILE A 257 -3.69 10.75 7.75
CA ILE A 257 -2.37 11.35 7.56
C ILE A 257 -1.31 10.26 7.77
N ARG A 258 -0.70 9.80 6.66
CA ARG A 258 0.39 8.78 6.69
C ARG A 258 1.68 9.32 7.32
N HIS A 259 2.01 10.57 7.01
CA HIS A 259 3.20 11.26 7.52
C HIS A 259 2.78 12.67 7.91
N ALA A 260 3.06 13.07 9.15
CA ALA A 260 3.09 14.50 9.47
C ALA A 260 4.25 15.10 8.67
N GLN A 261 3.94 15.85 7.61
CA GLN A 261 4.92 16.75 7.03
C GLN A 261 5.06 17.89 8.02
N SER A 262 5.97 17.75 8.98
CA SER A 262 6.56 18.94 9.59
C SER A 262 7.71 19.37 8.70
N HIS A 263 7.85 20.69 8.53
CA HIS A 263 9.02 21.43 8.08
C HIS A 263 8.80 22.29 6.83
N LYS A 264 7.98 23.34 6.98
CA LYS A 264 8.57 24.67 6.78
C LYS A 264 9.48 24.93 7.98
N GLN A 265 10.73 25.32 7.75
CA GLN A 265 11.59 25.87 8.80
C GLN A 265 10.99 27.21 9.25
N LEU A 266 9.93 27.18 10.05
CA LEU A 266 9.35 28.38 10.64
C LEU A 266 10.29 28.86 11.74
N THR A 267 10.56 30.16 11.78
CA THR A 267 11.32 30.74 12.89
C THR A 267 10.46 30.78 14.16
N PRO A 268 11.06 30.84 15.36
CA PRO A 268 10.30 31.01 16.61
C PRO A 268 9.34 32.19 16.59
N GLU A 269 9.70 33.30 15.93
CA GLU A 269 8.85 34.47 15.75
C GLU A 269 7.63 34.15 14.89
N GLN A 270 7.81 33.45 13.76
CA GLN A 270 6.69 33.05 12.89
C GLN A 270 5.74 32.08 13.60
N VAL A 271 6.27 31.20 14.43
CA VAL A 271 5.46 30.32 15.28
C VAL A 271 4.69 31.11 16.33
N TYR A 272 5.35 32.06 17.00
CA TYR A 272 4.71 32.92 18.00
C TYR A 272 3.59 33.76 17.38
N ASP A 273 3.84 34.38 16.24
CA ASP A 273 2.86 35.19 15.50
C ASP A 273 1.65 34.34 15.06
N ALA A 274 1.89 33.10 14.59
CA ALA A 274 0.81 32.17 14.25
C ALA A 274 -0.03 31.77 15.47
N LEU A 275 0.60 31.49 16.61
CA LEU A 275 -0.08 31.12 17.86
C LEU A 275 -0.85 32.29 18.50
N THR A 276 -0.37 33.51 18.32
CA THR A 276 -0.93 34.74 18.91
C THR A 276 -1.75 35.58 17.93
N ASN A 277 -2.02 35.05 16.73
CA ASN A 277 -2.75 35.75 15.69
C ASN A 277 -4.12 36.25 16.19
N GLN A 278 -4.24 37.57 16.33
CA GLN A 278 -5.45 38.23 16.82
C GLN A 278 -6.64 38.02 15.89
N GLN A 279 -6.42 37.95 14.57
CA GLN A 279 -7.49 37.70 13.61
C GLN A 279 -8.08 36.30 13.79
N SER A 280 -7.23 35.29 13.99
CA SER A 280 -7.67 33.92 14.26
C SER A 280 -8.48 33.85 15.55
N ASN A 281 -8.05 34.54 16.62
CA ASN A 281 -8.81 34.59 17.87
C ASN A 281 -10.15 35.34 17.73
N GLN A 282 -10.19 36.44 16.98
CA GLN A 282 -11.44 37.17 16.68
C GLN A 282 -12.41 36.31 15.86
N PHE A 283 -11.92 35.57 14.88
CA PHE A 283 -12.73 34.63 14.10
C PHE A 283 -13.31 33.52 14.99
N LEU A 284 -12.50 32.89 15.84
CA LEU A 284 -12.97 31.84 16.75
C LEU A 284 -14.07 32.36 17.69
N GLN A 285 -13.89 33.54 18.28
CA GLN A 285 -14.91 34.15 19.13
C GLN A 285 -16.20 34.43 18.37
N LYS A 286 -16.10 35.09 17.21
CA LYS A 286 -17.26 35.38 16.37
C LYS A 286 -18.01 34.11 15.98
N LEU A 287 -17.28 33.08 15.55
CA LEU A 287 -17.88 31.79 15.22
C LEU A 287 -18.57 31.17 16.44
N SER A 288 -17.98 31.29 17.63
CA SER A 288 -18.63 30.80 18.86
C SER A 288 -19.95 31.52 19.15
N ASP A 289 -19.97 32.84 19.02
CA ASP A 289 -21.18 33.67 19.20
C ASP A 289 -22.25 33.32 18.13
N ASP A 290 -21.84 33.16 16.87
CA ASP A 290 -22.73 32.75 15.77
C ASP A 290 -23.34 31.37 16.06
N LEU A 291 -22.53 30.42 16.54
CA LEU A 291 -23.01 29.08 16.89
C LEU A 291 -23.89 29.08 18.14
N GLU A 292 -23.62 29.93 19.15
CA GLU A 292 -24.50 30.10 20.31
C GLU A 292 -25.92 30.51 19.90
N SER A 293 -26.05 31.38 18.90
CA SER A 293 -27.34 31.80 18.38
C SER A 293 -28.15 30.63 17.78
N LEU A 294 -27.47 29.62 17.24
CA LEU A 294 -28.11 28.43 16.67
C LEU A 294 -28.71 27.51 17.74
N ALA A 295 -28.33 27.64 19.02
CA ALA A 295 -28.94 26.90 20.12
C ALA A 295 -30.37 27.37 20.44
N ASP A 296 -30.85 28.46 19.84
CA ASP A 296 -32.20 28.97 20.11
C ASP A 296 -33.32 27.95 19.80
N MET A 297 -34.36 27.92 20.62
CA MET A 297 -35.49 26.99 20.47
C MET A 297 -36.20 27.09 19.11
N SER A 298 -36.12 28.24 18.44
CA SER A 298 -36.68 28.43 17.09
C SER A 298 -36.01 27.58 16.02
N ASN A 299 -34.78 27.11 16.26
CA ASN A 299 -34.02 26.27 15.33
C ASN A 299 -34.24 24.76 15.53
N VAL A 300 -35.00 24.36 16.56
CA VAL A 300 -35.24 22.96 16.89
C VAL A 300 -36.14 22.29 15.86
N ASN A 301 -35.84 21.03 15.52
CA ASN A 301 -36.58 20.23 14.54
C ASN A 301 -36.68 20.90 13.16
N ARG A 302 -35.74 21.79 12.84
CA ARG A 302 -35.71 22.47 11.54
C ARG A 302 -35.63 21.47 10.40
N GLN A 303 -36.57 21.58 9.48
CA GLN A 303 -36.61 20.78 8.26
C GLN A 303 -36.07 21.60 7.10
N LEU A 304 -34.87 21.23 6.64
CA LEU A 304 -34.24 21.84 5.48
C LEU A 304 -34.87 21.27 4.22
N LEU A 305 -35.46 22.14 3.42
CA LEU A 305 -36.03 21.73 2.13
C LEU A 305 -34.91 21.42 1.14
N MET A 306 -35.17 20.52 0.20
CA MET A 306 -34.26 20.26 -0.91
C MET A 306 -35.00 20.50 -2.22
N SER A 307 -34.49 21.42 -3.04
CA SER A 307 -35.08 21.72 -4.33
C SER A 307 -34.97 20.52 -5.29
N LYS A 308 -35.77 20.51 -6.36
CA LYS A 308 -35.64 19.50 -7.42
C LYS A 308 -34.26 19.53 -8.07
N GLN A 309 -33.67 20.72 -8.25
CA GLN A 309 -32.34 20.88 -8.86
C GLN A 309 -31.25 20.25 -7.98
N THR A 310 -31.22 20.58 -6.68
CA THR A 310 -30.30 19.96 -5.72
C THR A 310 -30.51 18.44 -5.64
N SER A 311 -31.77 17.97 -5.69
CA SER A 311 -32.09 16.53 -5.71
C SER A 311 -31.50 15.83 -6.95
N LEU A 312 -31.62 16.46 -8.14
CA LEU A 312 -31.05 15.92 -9.38
C LEU A 312 -29.52 15.89 -9.33
N LEU A 313 -28.87 16.92 -8.76
CA LEU A 313 -27.43 16.94 -8.56
C LEU A 313 -26.96 15.79 -7.65
N LEU A 314 -27.68 15.52 -6.56
CA LEU A 314 -27.39 14.37 -5.68
C LEU A 314 -27.54 13.04 -6.42
N ILE A 315 -28.56 12.90 -7.26
CA ILE A 315 -28.78 11.70 -8.08
C ILE A 315 -27.66 11.55 -9.12
N GLU A 316 -27.25 12.64 -9.78
CA GLU A 316 -26.10 12.65 -10.69
C GLU A 316 -24.84 12.15 -9.96
N TYR A 317 -24.62 12.59 -8.70
CA TYR A 317 -23.47 12.17 -7.92
C TYR A 317 -23.54 10.69 -7.55
N ARG A 318 -24.72 10.23 -7.14
CA ARG A 318 -24.98 8.82 -6.88
C ARG A 318 -24.67 7.95 -8.09
N LEU A 319 -25.15 8.32 -9.28
CA LEU A 319 -24.90 7.56 -10.51
C LEU A 319 -23.41 7.53 -10.87
N LYS A 320 -22.69 8.65 -10.67
CA LYS A 320 -21.23 8.68 -10.81
C LYS A 320 -20.55 7.68 -9.86
N CYS A 321 -20.95 7.67 -8.58
CA CYS A 321 -20.41 6.72 -7.60
C CYS A 321 -20.71 5.26 -7.98
N GLU A 322 -21.93 4.95 -8.40
CA GLU A 322 -22.32 3.60 -8.81
C GLU A 322 -21.54 3.13 -10.04
N ALA A 323 -21.27 4.02 -11.01
CA ALA A 323 -20.43 3.72 -12.17
C ALA A 323 -18.99 3.40 -11.78
N ILE A 324 -18.37 4.21 -10.91
CA ILE A 324 -17.00 3.96 -10.42
C ILE A 324 -16.94 2.65 -9.64
N ALA A 325 -17.94 2.38 -8.79
CA ALA A 325 -17.99 1.14 -8.02
C ALA A 325 -18.14 -0.11 -8.91
N ALA A 326 -18.81 0.00 -10.07
CA ALA A 326 -18.95 -1.09 -11.03
C ALA A 326 -17.64 -1.43 -11.75
N GLU A 327 -16.71 -0.48 -11.89
CA GLU A 327 -15.39 -0.69 -12.51
C GLU A 327 -14.37 -1.38 -11.58
N LEU A 328 -14.61 -1.35 -10.26
CA LEU A 328 -13.73 -2.00 -9.28
C LEU A 328 -13.81 -3.54 -9.35
N ALA A 329 -12.74 -4.21 -8.95
CA ALA A 329 -12.70 -5.67 -8.92
C ALA A 329 -13.66 -6.26 -7.87
N GLU A 330 -14.16 -7.49 -8.09
CA GLU A 330 -15.13 -8.13 -7.18
C GLU A 330 -14.64 -8.24 -5.74
N HIS A 331 -13.36 -8.56 -5.54
CA HIS A 331 -12.75 -8.71 -4.22
C HIS A 331 -12.56 -7.38 -3.45
N GLU A 332 -12.81 -6.23 -4.07
CA GLU A 332 -12.71 -4.90 -3.43
C GLU A 332 -14.05 -4.47 -2.79
N GLU A 333 -14.74 -5.40 -2.14
CA GLU A 333 -16.10 -5.19 -1.59
C GLU A 333 -16.19 -3.98 -0.66
N ILE A 334 -15.20 -3.79 0.21
CA ILE A 334 -15.19 -2.67 1.16
C ILE A 334 -15.11 -1.31 0.43
N LYS A 335 -14.30 -1.21 -0.63
CA LYS A 335 -14.22 0.01 -1.46
C LYS A 335 -15.50 0.24 -2.24
N LYS A 336 -16.04 -0.80 -2.86
CA LYS A 336 -17.33 -0.75 -3.56
C LYS A 336 -18.43 -0.24 -2.63
N ALA A 337 -18.49 -0.74 -1.39
CA ALA A 337 -19.46 -0.34 -0.39
C ALA A 337 -19.31 1.15 -0.02
N GLU A 338 -18.09 1.64 0.19
CA GLU A 338 -17.81 3.05 0.48
C GLU A 338 -18.29 3.96 -0.66
N ILE A 339 -17.80 3.73 -1.89
CA ILE A 339 -18.08 4.58 -3.05
C ILE A 339 -19.59 4.62 -3.32
N SER A 340 -20.24 3.45 -3.37
CA SER A 340 -21.67 3.33 -3.69
C SER A 340 -22.59 4.10 -2.72
N HIS A 341 -22.12 4.38 -1.50
CA HIS A 341 -22.90 5.09 -0.48
C HIS A 341 -22.37 6.50 -0.17
N ARG A 342 -21.31 6.94 -0.85
CA ARG A 342 -20.66 8.24 -0.63
C ARG A 342 -21.64 9.41 -0.77
N TYR A 343 -22.59 9.34 -1.70
CA TYR A 343 -23.64 10.34 -1.89
C TYR A 343 -24.50 10.56 -0.63
N PHE A 344 -24.77 9.51 0.15
CA PHE A 344 -25.64 9.60 1.32
C PHE A 344 -24.93 10.30 2.49
N LYS A 345 -23.63 10.04 2.65
CA LYS A 345 -22.77 10.77 3.59
C LYS A 345 -22.66 12.26 3.23
N ALA A 346 -22.46 12.56 1.94
CA ALA A 346 -22.42 13.93 1.43
C ALA A 346 -23.75 14.68 1.66
N LEU A 347 -24.90 14.04 1.46
CA LEU A 347 -26.21 14.64 1.73
C LEU A 347 -26.34 15.09 3.20
N LYS A 348 -26.01 14.20 4.15
CA LYS A 348 -26.13 14.50 5.58
C LYS A 348 -25.21 15.66 5.99
N LEU A 349 -23.98 15.69 5.47
CA LEU A 349 -23.04 16.78 5.70
C LEU A 349 -23.51 18.11 5.06
N ALA A 350 -24.11 18.06 3.87
CA ALA A 350 -24.68 19.24 3.24
C ALA A 350 -25.81 19.86 4.09
N GLY A 351 -26.61 19.02 4.76
CA GLY A 351 -27.59 19.47 5.75
C GLY A 351 -26.96 20.14 6.96
N ALA A 352 -25.83 19.61 7.45
CA ALA A 352 -25.07 20.27 8.52
C ALA A 352 -24.58 21.66 8.08
N TYR A 353 -23.95 21.77 6.90
CA TYR A 353 -23.51 23.07 6.37
C TYR A 353 -24.66 24.07 6.19
N ALA A 354 -25.78 23.63 5.62
CA ALA A 354 -26.97 24.47 5.49
C ALA A 354 -27.51 24.96 6.85
N PHE A 355 -27.45 24.13 7.89
CA PHE A 355 -27.85 24.52 9.24
C PHE A 355 -26.90 25.57 9.83
N ILE A 356 -25.58 25.37 9.68
CA ILE A 356 -24.55 26.31 10.15
C ILE A 356 -24.68 27.67 9.47
N ASP A 357 -24.99 27.69 8.17
CA ASP A 357 -25.24 28.91 7.40
C ASP A 357 -26.64 29.52 7.68
N ASN A 358 -27.40 28.95 8.61
CA ASN A 358 -28.77 29.35 8.94
C ASN A 358 -29.71 29.35 7.71
N ALA A 359 -29.44 28.51 6.71
CA ALA A 359 -30.15 28.46 5.44
C ALA A 359 -31.49 27.70 5.56
N ALA A 360 -32.53 28.13 4.85
CA ALA A 360 -33.84 27.46 4.87
C ALA A 360 -33.85 26.14 4.07
N GLU A 361 -32.90 25.99 3.14
CA GLU A 361 -32.82 24.85 2.23
C GLU A 361 -31.38 24.39 2.01
N VAL A 362 -31.22 23.14 1.59
CA VAL A 362 -29.94 22.62 1.11
C VAL A 362 -29.74 23.06 -0.34
N THR A 363 -28.78 23.96 -0.55
CA THR A 363 -28.43 24.50 -1.87
C THR A 363 -27.45 23.59 -2.60
N GLU A 364 -27.28 23.83 -3.90
CA GLU A 364 -26.24 23.15 -4.68
C GLU A 364 -24.83 23.42 -4.13
N THR A 365 -24.58 24.64 -3.62
CA THR A 365 -23.30 25.00 -3.00
C THR A 365 -23.01 24.15 -1.77
N HIS A 366 -23.97 24.00 -0.85
CA HIS A 366 -23.80 23.13 0.32
C HIS A 366 -23.51 21.68 -0.09
N LEU A 367 -24.20 21.20 -1.15
CA LEU A 367 -23.99 19.86 -1.67
C LEU A 367 -22.61 19.69 -2.30
N TYR A 368 -22.14 20.63 -3.13
CA TYR A 368 -20.79 20.59 -3.70
C TYR A 368 -19.70 20.65 -2.62
N ASN A 369 -19.87 21.48 -1.59
CA ASN A 369 -18.95 21.56 -0.46
C ASN A 369 -18.84 20.22 0.26
N ALA A 370 -19.96 19.53 0.47
CA ALA A 370 -19.99 18.23 1.11
C ALA A 370 -19.44 17.10 0.21
N ILE A 371 -19.72 17.16 -1.10
CA ILE A 371 -19.15 16.23 -2.09
C ILE A 371 -17.62 16.35 -2.11
N LYS A 372 -17.09 17.59 -2.10
CA LYS A 372 -15.64 17.84 -2.09
C LYS A 372 -14.95 17.10 -0.93
N LEU A 373 -15.48 17.25 0.28
CA LEU A 373 -14.94 16.54 1.45
C LEU A 373 -15.16 15.03 1.36
N ALA A 374 -16.28 14.57 0.81
CA ALA A 374 -16.56 13.15 0.64
C ALA A 374 -15.59 12.47 -0.34
N GLU A 375 -15.21 13.14 -1.43
CA GLU A 375 -14.22 12.65 -2.39
C GLU A 375 -12.80 12.62 -1.76
N GLU A 376 -12.39 13.69 -1.07
CA GLU A 376 -11.08 13.74 -0.38
C GLU A 376 -11.00 12.68 0.75
N SER A 377 -12.11 12.47 1.46
CA SER A 377 -12.26 11.37 2.40
C SER A 377 -12.16 9.99 1.73
N GLY A 378 -12.64 9.84 0.50
CA GLY A 378 -12.53 8.59 -0.27
C GLY A 378 -11.08 8.25 -0.59
N GLU A 379 -10.28 9.25 -0.99
CA GLU A 379 -8.85 9.07 -1.24
C GLU A 379 -8.08 8.69 0.03
N ALA A 380 -8.43 9.28 1.17
CA ALA A 380 -7.88 8.88 2.47
C ALA A 380 -8.27 7.45 2.85
N PHE A 381 -9.50 7.03 2.53
CA PHE A 381 -9.96 5.67 2.75
C PHE A 381 -9.19 4.66 1.89
N ASP A 382 -8.98 4.94 0.60
CA ASP A 382 -8.14 4.10 -0.26
C ASP A 382 -6.70 4.02 0.26
N SER A 383 -6.18 5.13 0.76
CA SER A 383 -4.88 5.18 1.41
C SER A 383 -4.83 4.37 2.71
N LEU A 384 -5.93 4.29 3.46
CA LEU A 384 -6.03 3.44 4.65
C LEU A 384 -5.92 1.95 4.27
N LEU A 385 -6.60 1.53 3.20
CA LEU A 385 -6.67 0.13 2.77
C LEU A 385 -5.42 -0.37 2.04
N THR A 386 -4.68 0.52 1.36
CA THR A 386 -3.52 0.18 0.51
C THR A 386 -2.18 0.18 1.25
N ARG A 387 -2.17 -0.08 2.56
CA ARG A 387 -0.94 -0.08 3.36
C ARG A 387 0.02 -1.19 2.91
N ASP A 388 1.32 -0.90 2.98
CA ASP A 388 2.35 -1.93 2.92
C ASP A 388 2.05 -3.04 3.93
N ARG A 389 1.87 -4.25 3.40
CA ARG A 389 1.75 -5.48 4.19
C ARG A 389 3.04 -5.72 4.97
N ASN A 390 2.96 -6.48 6.06
CA ASN A 390 4.09 -6.68 6.97
C ASN A 390 5.35 -7.22 6.26
N TYR A 391 5.19 -8.14 5.30
CA TYR A 391 6.31 -8.65 4.51
C TYR A 391 6.94 -7.60 3.57
N VAL A 392 6.17 -6.62 3.08
CA VAL A 392 6.68 -5.50 2.27
C VAL A 392 7.53 -4.58 3.14
N LYS A 393 7.03 -4.25 4.34
CA LYS A 393 7.78 -3.46 5.32
C LYS A 393 9.07 -4.15 5.72
N LEU A 394 9.04 -5.47 5.94
CA LEU A 394 10.21 -6.28 6.23
C LEU A 394 11.25 -6.21 5.10
N ALA A 395 10.81 -6.39 3.84
CA ALA A 395 11.71 -6.32 2.70
C ALA A 395 12.39 -4.95 2.57
N LYS A 396 11.61 -3.86 2.71
CA LYS A 396 12.13 -2.48 2.69
C LYS A 396 13.09 -2.22 3.86
N TYR A 397 12.76 -2.71 5.07
CA TYR A 397 13.62 -2.60 6.25
C TYR A 397 14.97 -3.26 5.98
N VAL A 398 14.99 -4.55 5.66
CA VAL A 398 16.21 -5.32 5.40
C VAL A 398 17.04 -4.71 4.26
N ALA A 399 16.40 -4.18 3.22
CA ALA A 399 17.07 -3.50 2.09
C ALA A 399 17.73 -2.16 2.47
N SER A 400 17.15 -1.44 3.44
CA SER A 400 17.66 -0.16 3.91
C SER A 400 18.68 -0.29 5.05
N SER A 401 18.66 -1.42 5.76
CA SER A 401 19.65 -1.77 6.77
C SER A 401 21.02 -1.91 6.12
N LYS A 402 21.96 -1.05 6.52
CA LYS A 402 23.35 -1.06 6.00
C LYS A 402 24.21 -2.18 6.59
N VAL A 403 23.68 -2.89 7.57
CA VAL A 403 24.34 -3.97 8.32
C VAL A 403 23.51 -5.24 8.23
N ASP A 404 24.17 -6.37 8.42
CA ASP A 404 23.49 -7.66 8.50
C ASP A 404 22.61 -7.67 9.75
N VAL A 405 21.35 -8.09 9.60
CA VAL A 405 20.37 -8.17 10.70
C VAL A 405 20.06 -9.61 11.05
N THR A 406 19.94 -9.91 12.33
CA THR A 406 19.59 -11.24 12.83
C THR A 406 18.09 -11.36 13.11
N GLN A 407 17.63 -12.58 13.38
CA GLN A 407 16.25 -12.80 13.86
C GLN A 407 15.95 -12.03 15.15
N ALA A 408 16.96 -11.77 16.01
CA ALA A 408 16.79 -11.02 17.25
C ALA A 408 16.57 -9.53 16.96
N ASP A 409 17.43 -8.94 16.11
CA ASP A 409 17.33 -7.54 15.70
C ASP A 409 15.97 -7.25 15.05
N LEU A 410 15.49 -8.14 14.18
CA LEU A 410 14.18 -8.00 13.54
C LEU A 410 13.02 -8.02 14.55
N VAL A 411 13.12 -8.82 15.62
CA VAL A 411 12.08 -8.86 16.67
C VAL A 411 12.08 -7.58 17.51
N GLU A 412 13.26 -7.01 17.76
CA GLU A 412 13.44 -5.77 18.51
C GLU A 412 12.98 -4.55 17.70
N ASP A 413 13.42 -4.46 16.44
CA ASP A 413 13.21 -3.30 15.58
C ASP A 413 11.82 -3.25 14.94
N LEU A 414 11.20 -4.42 14.69
CA LEU A 414 9.94 -4.51 13.94
C LEU A 414 8.81 -5.07 14.84
N PRO A 415 7.90 -4.21 15.35
CA PRO A 415 6.80 -4.64 16.22
C PRO A 415 5.87 -5.69 15.63
N PHE A 416 5.80 -5.79 14.29
CA PHE A 416 4.99 -6.77 13.57
C PHE A 416 5.71 -8.11 13.32
N TYR A 417 7.03 -8.19 13.56
CA TYR A 417 7.84 -9.40 13.35
C TYR A 417 7.89 -10.26 14.62
N ARG A 418 6.73 -10.84 14.97
CA ARG A 418 6.53 -11.62 16.21
C ARG A 418 5.96 -13.01 15.90
N GLY A 419 5.88 -13.86 16.93
CA GLY A 419 5.26 -15.18 16.83
C GLY A 419 6.26 -16.34 16.75
N ALA A 420 5.75 -17.51 16.41
CA ALA A 420 6.54 -18.74 16.31
C ALA A 420 7.55 -18.67 15.16
N MET A 421 8.61 -19.48 15.23
CA MET A 421 9.66 -19.48 14.20
C MET A 421 9.11 -19.78 12.79
N SER A 422 8.10 -20.66 12.68
CA SER A 422 7.43 -20.95 11.40
C SER A 422 6.81 -19.71 10.75
N GLN A 423 6.13 -18.86 11.52
CA GLN A 423 5.51 -17.63 11.03
C GLN A 423 6.56 -16.61 10.58
N LYS A 424 7.68 -16.51 11.30
CA LYS A 424 8.81 -15.63 10.96
C LYS A 424 9.47 -16.05 9.65
N VAL A 425 9.70 -17.35 9.48
CA VAL A 425 10.25 -17.93 8.24
C VAL A 425 9.31 -17.67 7.05
N GLU A 426 8.00 -17.87 7.23
CA GLU A 426 7.02 -17.57 6.20
C GLU A 426 7.00 -16.08 5.83
N MET A 427 7.03 -15.18 6.81
CA MET A 427 7.08 -13.74 6.58
C MET A 427 8.35 -13.32 5.82
N MET A 428 9.51 -13.91 6.16
CA MET A 428 10.77 -13.68 5.45
C MET A 428 10.71 -14.20 4.01
N ASN A 429 10.11 -15.37 3.77
CA ASN A 429 9.92 -15.90 2.41
C ASN A 429 9.03 -14.99 1.55
N LEU A 430 7.95 -14.45 2.13
CA LEU A 430 7.10 -13.47 1.46
C LEU A 430 7.85 -12.16 1.17
N ALA A 431 8.73 -11.72 2.08
CA ALA A 431 9.57 -10.55 1.89
C ALA A 431 10.59 -10.74 0.76
N ILE A 432 11.22 -11.90 0.68
CA ILE A 432 12.11 -12.29 -0.42
C ILE A 432 11.35 -12.30 -1.75
N ALA A 433 10.16 -12.91 -1.79
CA ALA A 433 9.33 -12.97 -2.99
C ALA A 433 8.89 -11.57 -3.47
N TYR A 434 8.52 -10.70 -2.55
CA TYR A 434 8.24 -9.29 -2.85
C TYR A 434 9.50 -8.58 -3.38
N GLY A 435 10.65 -8.82 -2.73
CA GLY A 435 11.91 -8.19 -3.10
C GLY A 435 12.30 -8.44 -4.54
N TYR A 436 12.20 -9.68 -5.02
CA TYR A 436 12.52 -10.02 -6.41
C TYR A 436 11.72 -9.23 -7.45
N LYS A 437 10.44 -8.94 -7.17
CA LYS A 437 9.58 -8.15 -8.07
C LYS A 437 9.86 -6.65 -8.00
N ASN A 438 10.60 -6.19 -6.99
CA ASN A 438 10.81 -4.78 -6.68
C ASN A 438 12.30 -4.43 -6.57
N ASN A 439 13.16 -5.18 -7.27
CA ASN A 439 14.61 -4.96 -7.33
C ASN A 439 15.30 -4.94 -5.96
N ILE A 440 14.83 -5.76 -5.02
CA ILE A 440 15.45 -5.96 -3.70
C ILE A 440 15.92 -7.42 -3.59
N ILE A 441 17.20 -7.61 -3.27
CA ILE A 441 17.75 -8.91 -2.90
C ILE A 441 17.89 -8.98 -1.40
N ILE A 442 17.48 -10.10 -0.81
CA ILE A 442 17.78 -10.44 0.59
C ILE A 442 18.67 -11.69 0.58
N LYS A 443 19.92 -11.53 1.00
CA LYS A 443 20.89 -12.61 1.17
C LYS A 443 20.75 -13.20 2.57
N LYS A 444 20.86 -14.54 2.67
CA LYS A 444 20.84 -15.27 3.94
C LYS A 444 22.21 -15.92 4.19
N ALA A 445 22.81 -15.65 5.34
CA ALA A 445 24.03 -16.32 5.80
C ALA A 445 23.78 -17.00 7.14
N ILE A 446 24.43 -18.14 7.38
CA ILE A 446 24.38 -18.85 8.65
C ILE A 446 25.81 -18.93 9.18
N SER A 447 26.06 -18.38 10.37
CA SER A 447 27.32 -18.52 11.11
C SER A 447 27.01 -18.97 12.53
N ASP A 448 27.65 -20.06 12.98
CA ASP A 448 27.52 -20.59 14.34
C ASP A 448 26.05 -20.83 14.80
N GLY A 449 25.19 -21.21 13.86
CA GLY A 449 23.75 -21.42 14.10
C GLY A 449 22.90 -20.16 14.14
N ILE A 450 23.49 -18.98 13.94
CA ILE A 450 22.81 -17.68 13.86
C ILE A 450 22.53 -17.33 12.40
N GLU A 451 21.29 -16.99 12.09
CA GLU A 451 20.87 -16.50 10.77
C GLU A 451 21.08 -14.99 10.66
N PHE A 452 21.80 -14.58 9.61
CA PHE A 452 22.02 -13.19 9.22
C PHE A 452 21.32 -12.91 7.89
N PHE A 453 20.62 -11.78 7.81
CA PHE A 453 19.95 -11.28 6.61
C PHE A 453 20.58 -9.98 6.18
N ARG A 454 20.87 -9.85 4.88
CA ARG A 454 21.40 -8.63 4.29
C ARG A 454 20.58 -8.25 3.07
N GLY A 455 20.02 -7.05 3.06
CA GLY A 455 19.28 -6.54 1.92
C GLY A 455 20.11 -5.63 1.03
N GLU A 456 19.84 -5.66 -0.26
CA GLU A 456 20.42 -4.73 -1.25
C GLU A 456 19.39 -4.40 -2.32
N THR A 457 19.22 -3.11 -2.62
CA THR A 457 18.43 -2.68 -3.79
C THR A 457 19.31 -2.71 -5.04
N LEU A 458 18.90 -3.48 -6.02
CA LEU A 458 19.59 -3.61 -7.30
C LEU A 458 19.32 -2.40 -8.20
N GLN A 459 20.37 -1.95 -8.87
CA GLN A 459 20.28 -0.95 -9.91
C GLN A 459 20.34 -1.65 -11.27
N GLU A 460 19.38 -1.39 -12.14
CA GLU A 460 19.39 -1.90 -13.52
C GLU A 460 20.61 -1.40 -14.29
N THR A 461 21.18 -2.28 -15.12
CA THR A 461 22.35 -1.96 -15.94
C THR A 461 22.00 -0.90 -16.99
N ASN A 462 22.81 0.15 -17.06
CA ASN A 462 22.72 1.15 -18.11
C ASN A 462 23.71 0.85 -19.24
N LEU A 463 23.23 0.36 -20.38
CA LEU A 463 24.06 0.00 -21.54
C LEU A 463 24.84 1.18 -22.15
N SER A 464 24.50 2.43 -21.83
CA SER A 464 25.28 3.59 -22.26
C SER A 464 26.50 3.89 -21.37
N LYS A 465 26.59 3.24 -20.20
CA LYS A 465 27.57 3.54 -19.14
C LYS A 465 28.08 2.25 -18.46
N LEU A 466 28.65 1.33 -19.24
CA LEU A 466 29.22 0.09 -18.74
C LEU A 466 30.60 0.31 -18.09
N THR A 467 30.86 -0.44 -17.04
CA THR A 467 32.05 -0.29 -16.20
C THR A 467 33.24 -1.03 -16.82
N VAL A 468 34.26 -0.27 -17.25
CA VAL A 468 35.53 -0.84 -17.72
C VAL A 468 36.70 0.00 -17.24
N ALA A 469 37.88 -0.61 -17.13
CA ALA A 469 39.13 0.12 -17.02
C ALA A 469 40.18 -0.49 -17.94
N TYR A 470 41.03 0.35 -18.54
CA TYR A 470 42.06 -0.12 -19.48
C TYR A 470 43.39 0.63 -19.36
N SER A 471 44.48 -0.02 -19.77
CA SER A 471 45.85 0.49 -19.77
C SER A 471 46.67 -0.12 -20.90
N THR A 472 47.78 0.52 -21.26
CA THR A 472 48.85 -0.07 -22.07
C THR A 472 49.85 -0.90 -21.25
N ASP A 473 49.81 -0.80 -19.92
CA ASP A 473 50.58 -1.63 -18.99
C ASP A 473 49.69 -2.69 -18.33
N ILE A 474 50.25 -3.87 -18.03
CA ILE A 474 49.50 -5.01 -17.48
C ILE A 474 49.08 -4.81 -16.02
N THR A 475 49.66 -3.84 -15.32
CA THR A 475 49.57 -3.68 -13.87
C THR A 475 49.19 -2.27 -13.44
N THR A 476 49.65 -1.24 -14.14
CA THR A 476 49.57 0.17 -13.73
C THR A 476 48.94 1.04 -14.81
N GLY A 477 48.62 2.30 -14.47
CA GLY A 477 48.12 3.27 -15.45
C GLY A 477 46.71 3.01 -15.98
N TYR A 478 45.91 2.18 -15.30
CA TYR A 478 44.54 1.91 -15.69
C TYR A 478 43.66 3.15 -15.56
N ARG A 479 42.98 3.50 -16.66
CA ARG A 479 41.97 4.55 -16.69
C ARG A 479 40.58 3.95 -16.56
N ASN A 480 39.84 4.39 -15.55
CA ASN A 480 38.43 4.04 -15.37
C ASN A 480 37.56 4.79 -16.39
N GLU A 481 36.66 4.07 -17.05
CA GLU A 481 35.76 4.64 -18.05
C GLU A 481 34.35 4.04 -17.92
N ALA A 482 33.34 4.83 -18.27
CA ALA A 482 31.96 4.39 -18.45
C ALA A 482 31.68 4.37 -19.96
N ALA A 483 31.62 3.17 -20.55
CA ALA A 483 31.59 3.00 -21.99
C ALA A 483 30.22 2.51 -22.50
N PRO A 484 29.73 2.98 -23.65
CA PRO A 484 28.52 2.46 -24.24
C PRO A 484 28.74 1.08 -24.90
N TRP A 485 27.79 0.16 -24.75
CA TRP A 485 27.81 -1.21 -25.28
C TRP A 485 28.18 -1.27 -26.77
N GLU A 486 27.54 -0.42 -27.58
CA GLU A 486 27.73 -0.32 -29.03
C GLU A 486 29.17 0.02 -29.44
N GLN A 487 29.97 0.58 -28.52
CA GLN A 487 31.35 0.96 -28.78
C GLN A 487 32.37 0.04 -28.11
N LEU A 488 31.93 -1.01 -27.41
CA LEU A 488 32.82 -1.88 -26.64
C LEU A 488 33.82 -2.62 -27.55
N HIS A 489 33.46 -2.90 -28.81
CA HIS A 489 34.39 -3.44 -29.81
C HIS A 489 35.61 -2.54 -30.04
N LYS A 490 35.50 -1.21 -29.88
CA LYS A 490 36.65 -0.30 -30.00
C LYS A 490 37.73 -0.62 -28.96
N LEU A 491 37.32 -0.96 -27.73
CA LEU A 491 38.22 -1.40 -26.67
C LEU A 491 38.82 -2.78 -26.99
N THR A 492 37.98 -3.74 -27.38
CA THR A 492 38.46 -5.12 -27.61
C THR A 492 39.34 -5.25 -28.86
N GLN A 493 39.19 -4.36 -29.84
CA GLN A 493 39.97 -4.34 -31.09
C GLN A 493 41.19 -3.40 -31.05
N ALA A 494 41.33 -2.58 -30.01
CA ALA A 494 42.48 -1.68 -29.88
C ALA A 494 43.80 -2.48 -29.79
N PRO A 495 44.93 -1.98 -30.31
CA PRO A 495 46.19 -2.69 -30.25
C PRO A 495 46.78 -2.67 -28.83
N ASN A 496 47.12 -3.86 -28.30
CA ASN A 496 47.89 -4.05 -27.06
C ASN A 496 47.32 -3.34 -25.80
N LEU A 497 45.99 -3.25 -25.66
CA LEU A 497 45.36 -2.77 -24.44
C LEU A 497 45.06 -3.93 -23.48
N HIS A 498 45.32 -3.68 -22.21
CA HIS A 498 44.92 -4.51 -21.10
C HIS A 498 43.69 -3.90 -20.45
N TRP A 499 42.63 -4.67 -20.25
CA TRP A 499 41.39 -4.15 -19.68
C TRP A 499 40.78 -5.09 -18.63
N VAL A 500 39.93 -4.53 -17.78
CA VAL A 500 39.21 -5.21 -16.69
C VAL A 500 37.76 -4.72 -16.65
N THR A 501 36.86 -5.51 -16.04
CA THR A 501 35.42 -5.21 -15.91
C THR A 501 35.06 -4.37 -14.68
N HIS A 502 36.06 -3.95 -13.92
CA HIS A 502 35.90 -3.17 -12.69
C HIS A 502 36.71 -1.88 -12.79
N HIS A 503 36.25 -0.83 -12.12
CA HIS A 503 37.09 0.33 -11.88
C HIS A 503 38.16 0.01 -10.84
N LEU A 504 39.32 0.66 -10.98
CA LEU A 504 40.48 0.47 -10.12
C LEU A 504 40.82 1.75 -9.36
N LYS A 505 41.19 1.61 -8.09
CA LYS A 505 41.77 2.67 -7.28
C LYS A 505 43.21 2.92 -7.73
N ASP A 506 43.57 4.20 -7.88
CA ASP A 506 44.91 4.67 -8.25
C ASP A 506 45.49 4.05 -9.55
N GLY A 507 44.64 3.49 -10.41
CA GLY A 507 45.03 2.88 -11.69
C GLY A 507 45.92 1.64 -11.56
N TYR A 508 45.93 0.98 -10.40
CA TYR A 508 46.76 -0.22 -10.15
C TYR A 508 45.89 -1.48 -10.05
N ARG A 509 46.18 -2.49 -10.87
CA ARG A 509 45.39 -3.74 -10.97
C ARG A 509 45.84 -4.78 -9.93
N ASN A 510 45.13 -4.83 -8.82
CA ASN A 510 45.13 -5.93 -7.86
C ASN A 510 43.72 -6.06 -7.22
N GLU A 511 43.48 -7.12 -6.44
CA GLU A 511 42.16 -7.35 -5.82
C GLU A 511 41.78 -6.28 -4.78
N GLU A 512 42.75 -5.68 -4.10
CA GLU A 512 42.53 -4.67 -3.06
C GLU A 512 42.09 -3.32 -3.64
N ASN A 513 42.55 -3.00 -4.85
CA ASN A 513 42.23 -1.75 -5.54
C ASN A 513 41.02 -1.88 -6.47
N CYS A 514 40.40 -3.06 -6.61
CA CYS A 514 39.16 -3.20 -7.35
C CYS A 514 37.99 -2.59 -6.57
N PHE A 515 37.30 -1.61 -7.15
CA PHE A 515 36.04 -1.13 -6.61
C PHE A 515 34.97 -2.24 -6.72
N ASN A 516 34.05 -2.29 -5.75
CA ASN A 516 32.88 -3.14 -5.84
C ASN A 516 31.90 -2.50 -6.85
N GLY A 517 31.60 -3.19 -7.94
CA GLY A 517 30.72 -2.68 -8.99
C GLY A 517 31.12 -3.22 -10.36
N PHE A 518 30.23 -3.99 -10.98
CA PHE A 518 30.39 -4.46 -12.36
C PHE A 518 29.02 -4.68 -13.02
N ASP A 519 29.00 -4.60 -14.34
CA ASP A 519 27.83 -4.79 -15.20
C ASP A 519 28.16 -5.63 -16.45
N LEU A 520 29.39 -6.17 -16.51
CA LEU A 520 29.90 -7.02 -17.57
C LEU A 520 30.44 -8.33 -17.01
N VAL A 521 30.00 -9.45 -17.59
CA VAL A 521 30.50 -10.79 -17.33
C VAL A 521 31.34 -11.22 -18.53
N VAL A 522 32.59 -11.63 -18.30
CA VAL A 522 33.51 -12.03 -19.36
C VAL A 522 33.92 -13.49 -19.16
N VAL A 523 33.87 -14.25 -20.26
CA VAL A 523 34.18 -15.68 -20.29
C VAL A 523 35.26 -15.93 -21.35
N ASP A 524 36.29 -16.69 -20.98
CA ASP A 524 37.40 -17.08 -21.88
C ASP A 524 37.16 -18.51 -22.39
N VAL A 525 37.17 -18.69 -23.71
CA VAL A 525 37.03 -19.98 -24.38
C VAL A 525 38.35 -20.31 -25.08
N ASP A 526 39.01 -21.40 -24.65
CA ASP A 526 40.37 -21.77 -25.10
C ASP A 526 40.36 -23.07 -25.95
N GLY A 527 39.69 -23.04 -27.12
CA GLY A 527 39.71 -24.14 -28.09
C GLY A 527 38.76 -25.31 -27.81
N THR A 528 37.84 -25.15 -26.86
CA THR A 528 36.90 -26.20 -26.43
C THR A 528 35.61 -26.26 -27.26
N VAL A 529 35.26 -25.18 -27.98
CA VAL A 529 34.04 -25.09 -28.78
C VAL A 529 34.20 -24.09 -29.93
N ASP A 530 33.56 -24.38 -31.05
CA ASP A 530 33.59 -23.52 -32.23
C ASP A 530 32.67 -22.29 -32.11
N ILE A 531 33.03 -21.24 -32.85
CA ILE A 531 32.30 -19.96 -32.84
C ILE A 531 30.88 -20.15 -33.42
N SER A 532 30.68 -21.02 -34.42
CA SER A 532 29.36 -21.34 -34.99
C SER A 532 28.44 -21.95 -33.92
N THR A 533 28.95 -22.93 -33.18
CA THR A 533 28.25 -23.61 -32.09
C THR A 533 27.85 -22.63 -30.99
N VAL A 534 28.76 -21.74 -30.57
CA VAL A 534 28.42 -20.71 -29.57
C VAL A 534 27.35 -19.76 -30.08
N LYS A 535 27.42 -19.34 -31.35
CA LYS A 535 26.38 -18.50 -31.96
C LYS A 535 25.01 -19.17 -31.99
N LEU A 536 24.98 -20.48 -32.22
CA LEU A 536 23.75 -21.28 -32.20
C LEU A 536 23.17 -21.40 -30.79
N LEU A 537 24.01 -21.77 -29.82
CA LEU A 537 23.60 -22.02 -28.43
C LEU A 537 23.17 -20.73 -27.74
N LEU A 538 23.93 -19.65 -27.89
CA LEU A 538 23.68 -18.40 -27.17
C LEU A 538 22.88 -17.37 -27.97
N LYS A 539 22.17 -17.80 -29.03
CA LYS A 539 21.43 -16.91 -29.94
C LYS A 539 20.46 -15.96 -29.23
N SER A 540 19.85 -16.38 -28.12
CA SER A 540 18.90 -15.58 -27.35
C SER A 540 19.54 -14.52 -26.45
N TYR A 541 20.85 -14.53 -26.25
CA TYR A 541 21.54 -13.63 -25.31
C TYR A 541 22.26 -12.50 -26.04
N LYS A 542 22.21 -11.29 -25.49
CA LYS A 542 23.07 -10.19 -25.94
C LYS A 542 24.50 -10.45 -25.52
N TYR A 543 25.43 -10.49 -26.48
CA TYR A 543 26.86 -10.61 -26.19
C TYR A 543 27.75 -10.00 -27.27
N LEU A 544 28.99 -9.71 -26.89
CA LEU A 544 30.09 -9.37 -27.79
C LEU A 544 31.12 -10.49 -27.73
N LEU A 545 31.38 -11.12 -28.88
CA LEU A 545 32.45 -12.09 -29.07
C LEU A 545 33.65 -11.41 -29.73
N TYR A 546 34.87 -11.67 -29.25
CA TYR A 546 36.07 -11.34 -30.01
C TYR A 546 37.17 -12.40 -29.87
N THR A 547 37.90 -12.60 -30.96
CA THR A 547 38.97 -13.60 -31.06
C THR A 547 40.23 -13.17 -30.33
N THR A 548 40.94 -14.11 -29.72
CA THR A 548 42.22 -13.85 -29.07
C THR A 548 43.38 -13.95 -30.06
N LYS A 549 44.57 -13.46 -29.68
CA LYS A 549 45.80 -13.56 -30.50
C LYS A 549 46.17 -15.00 -30.91
N ARG A 550 45.71 -16.01 -30.16
CA ARG A 550 46.02 -17.44 -30.39
C ARG A 550 44.95 -18.16 -31.22
N HIS A 551 43.94 -17.44 -31.71
CA HIS A 551 42.89 -18.03 -32.54
C HIS A 551 43.44 -18.51 -33.89
N THR A 552 42.97 -19.67 -34.33
CA THR A 552 43.17 -20.21 -35.67
C THR A 552 41.85 -20.79 -36.19
N ASP A 553 41.78 -21.09 -37.48
CA ASP A 553 40.59 -21.70 -38.11
C ASP A 553 40.32 -23.13 -37.61
N THR A 554 41.31 -23.80 -37.00
CA THR A 554 41.18 -25.16 -36.43
C THR A 554 41.04 -25.15 -34.91
N GLU A 555 41.50 -24.11 -34.24
CA GLU A 555 41.42 -23.96 -32.78
C GLU A 555 40.81 -22.59 -32.43
N HIS A 556 39.53 -22.62 -32.10
CA HIS A 556 38.74 -21.44 -31.85
C HIS A 556 38.98 -20.90 -30.42
N ARG A 557 39.70 -19.78 -30.32
CA ARG A 557 40.03 -19.12 -29.04
C ARG A 557 39.49 -17.71 -29.01
N PHE A 558 38.49 -17.46 -28.17
CA PHE A 558 37.76 -16.20 -28.15
C PHE A 558 37.23 -15.90 -26.75
N ARG A 559 36.74 -14.68 -26.57
CA ARG A 559 36.06 -14.24 -25.36
C ARG A 559 34.65 -13.82 -25.65
N LEU A 560 33.77 -14.13 -24.71
CA LEU A 560 32.39 -13.68 -24.68
C LEU A 560 32.25 -12.61 -23.59
N ILE A 561 31.61 -11.51 -23.93
CA ILE A 561 31.25 -10.45 -23.00
C ILE A 561 29.73 -10.38 -22.98
N PHE A 562 29.13 -10.55 -21.80
CA PHE A 562 27.71 -10.40 -21.56
C PHE A 562 27.45 -9.14 -20.72
N PRO A 563 26.54 -8.25 -21.14
CA PRO A 563 25.98 -7.26 -20.25
C PRO A 563 24.95 -7.91 -19.32
N SER A 564 25.05 -7.63 -18.02
CA SER A 564 24.11 -8.14 -17.01
C SER A 564 22.82 -7.34 -16.94
N THR A 565 21.75 -7.91 -16.37
CA THR A 565 20.51 -7.18 -16.06
C THR A 565 20.67 -6.09 -15.00
N TYR A 566 21.59 -6.28 -14.04
CA TYR A 566 21.84 -5.35 -12.94
C TYR A 566 23.33 -5.04 -12.74
N HIS A 567 23.62 -3.84 -12.25
CA HIS A 567 24.95 -3.46 -11.74
C HIS A 567 25.14 -4.05 -10.34
N LEU A 568 26.09 -4.98 -10.20
CA LEU A 568 26.28 -5.76 -8.98
C LEU A 568 27.51 -5.31 -8.19
N LYS A 569 27.39 -5.29 -6.86
CA LYS A 569 28.48 -4.96 -5.93
C LYS A 569 28.87 -6.18 -5.11
N LEU A 570 29.71 -7.04 -5.68
CA LEU A 570 30.20 -8.24 -5.02
C LEU A 570 31.62 -8.05 -4.48
N ASP A 571 31.87 -8.57 -3.29
CA ASP A 571 33.23 -8.71 -2.77
C ASP A 571 34.00 -9.81 -3.53
N ALA A 572 35.29 -9.99 -3.24
CA ALA A 572 36.13 -10.95 -3.95
C ALA A 572 35.64 -12.41 -3.80
N LYS A 573 35.06 -12.79 -2.66
CA LYS A 573 34.59 -14.15 -2.40
C LYS A 573 33.27 -14.42 -3.10
N ASP A 574 32.31 -13.51 -2.94
CA ASP A 574 31.00 -13.59 -3.60
C ASP A 574 31.14 -13.48 -5.13
N TYR A 575 32.05 -12.65 -5.66
CA TYR A 575 32.32 -12.57 -7.10
C TYR A 575 32.91 -13.88 -7.65
N LYS A 576 33.82 -14.50 -6.90
CA LYS A 576 34.41 -15.79 -7.30
C LYS A 576 33.36 -16.88 -7.39
N GLU A 577 32.49 -16.99 -6.38
CA GLU A 577 31.36 -17.95 -6.40
C GLU A 577 30.36 -17.60 -7.51
N PHE A 578 30.06 -16.32 -7.73
CA PHE A 578 29.23 -15.85 -8.84
C PHE A 578 29.77 -16.29 -10.20
N MET A 579 31.06 -16.10 -10.47
CA MET A 579 31.66 -16.52 -11.74
C MET A 579 31.69 -18.04 -11.89
N SER A 580 31.97 -18.80 -10.82
CA SER A 580 31.85 -20.26 -10.86
C SER A 580 30.43 -20.72 -11.21
N ASN A 581 29.41 -20.05 -10.65
CA ASN A 581 28.01 -20.31 -10.97
C ASN A 581 27.68 -20.05 -12.45
N VAL A 582 28.29 -19.02 -13.05
CA VAL A 582 28.16 -18.72 -14.49
C VAL A 582 28.84 -19.81 -15.33
N TYR A 583 30.03 -20.27 -14.94
CA TYR A 583 30.75 -21.32 -15.66
C TYR A 583 30.01 -22.66 -15.66
N GLU A 584 29.41 -23.04 -14.52
CA GLU A 584 28.57 -24.24 -14.41
C GLU A 584 27.29 -24.17 -15.25
N TRP A 585 26.83 -22.96 -15.56
CA TRP A 585 25.62 -22.74 -16.34
C TRP A 585 25.86 -22.83 -17.86
N LEU A 586 27.08 -22.58 -18.33
CA LEU A 586 27.39 -22.57 -19.76
C LEU A 586 27.35 -23.99 -20.36
N PRO A 587 26.84 -24.15 -21.60
CA PRO A 587 26.72 -25.46 -22.26
C PRO A 587 28.05 -26.06 -22.75
N PHE A 588 29.17 -25.38 -22.53
CA PHE A 588 30.49 -25.77 -23.03
C PHE A 588 31.57 -25.43 -21.99
N GLU A 589 32.73 -26.07 -22.13
CA GLU A 589 33.85 -25.84 -21.23
C GLU A 589 34.51 -24.48 -21.45
N VAL A 590 34.89 -23.82 -20.36
CA VAL A 590 35.50 -22.48 -20.34
C VAL A 590 36.66 -22.44 -19.34
N ASP A 591 37.57 -21.46 -19.48
CA ASP A 591 38.65 -21.29 -18.50
C ASP A 591 38.12 -20.78 -17.15
N ASN A 592 38.02 -21.70 -16.19
CA ASN A 592 37.50 -21.43 -14.85
C ASN A 592 38.48 -20.65 -13.94
N GLN A 593 39.72 -20.41 -14.39
CA GLN A 593 40.72 -19.64 -13.65
C GLN A 593 40.55 -18.12 -13.80
N THR A 594 39.49 -17.68 -14.49
CA THR A 594 39.23 -16.28 -14.82
C THR A 594 38.26 -15.58 -13.85
N ASN A 595 37.98 -16.17 -12.68
CA ASN A 595 36.97 -15.74 -11.71
C ASN A 595 37.40 -14.65 -10.70
N GLN A 596 38.45 -13.88 -10.98
CA GLN A 596 38.88 -12.77 -10.11
C GLN A 596 38.35 -11.43 -10.62
N ARG A 597 38.09 -10.46 -9.71
CA ARG A 597 37.60 -9.12 -10.10
C ARG A 597 38.66 -8.35 -10.89
N SER A 598 39.93 -8.55 -10.53
CA SER A 598 41.11 -7.98 -11.17
C SER A 598 41.57 -8.75 -12.42
N ARG A 599 40.76 -9.69 -12.94
CA ARG A 599 41.13 -10.50 -14.10
C ARG A 599 41.36 -9.61 -15.32
N LYS A 600 42.59 -9.70 -15.86
CA LYS A 600 43.00 -8.94 -17.04
C LYS A 600 42.58 -9.64 -18.32
N TRP A 601 42.00 -8.86 -19.22
CA TRP A 601 41.69 -9.21 -20.60
C TRP A 601 42.62 -8.44 -21.54
N LEU A 602 43.04 -9.07 -22.64
CA LEU A 602 43.94 -8.47 -23.64
C LEU A 602 43.16 -8.20 -24.93
N SER A 603 43.15 -6.95 -25.40
CA SER A 603 42.55 -6.61 -26.69
C SER A 603 43.31 -7.26 -27.86
N ASN A 604 42.62 -7.52 -28.95
CA ASN A 604 43.18 -8.16 -30.14
C ASN A 604 42.43 -7.66 -31.37
N ALA A 605 43.17 -7.15 -32.35
CA ALA A 605 42.65 -6.71 -33.65
C ALA A 605 42.39 -7.93 -34.55
N GLY A 606 41.41 -8.74 -34.16
CA GLY A 606 40.98 -9.95 -34.87
C GLY A 606 39.52 -9.83 -35.31
N SER A 607 38.83 -10.96 -35.38
CA SER A 607 37.39 -10.98 -35.66
C SER A 607 36.59 -10.68 -34.40
N TYR A 608 35.52 -9.90 -34.53
CA TYR A 608 34.51 -9.65 -33.49
C TYR A 608 33.09 -9.79 -34.04
N TYR A 609 32.14 -10.11 -33.16
CA TYR A 609 30.74 -10.28 -33.51
C TYR A 609 29.85 -9.81 -32.35
N TYR A 610 28.81 -9.04 -32.68
CA TYR A 610 27.70 -8.78 -31.76
C TYR A 610 26.57 -9.76 -32.03
N ASN A 611 25.91 -10.18 -30.95
CA ASN A 611 24.61 -10.83 -31.01
C ASN A 611 23.62 -9.98 -30.22
N GLU A 612 22.44 -9.79 -30.81
CA GLU A 612 21.30 -9.18 -30.14
C GLU A 612 20.47 -10.24 -29.41
N GLY A 613 19.86 -9.86 -28.30
CA GLY A 613 19.11 -10.76 -27.43
C GLY A 613 18.89 -10.15 -26.04
N ASP A 614 18.51 -11.00 -25.09
CA ASP A 614 18.26 -10.61 -23.71
C ASP A 614 19.58 -10.38 -22.95
N LEU A 615 19.56 -9.44 -22.01
CA LEU A 615 20.67 -9.27 -21.07
C LEU A 615 20.82 -10.53 -20.22
N LEU A 616 22.04 -10.82 -19.76
CA LEU A 616 22.27 -11.95 -18.88
C LEU A 616 21.56 -11.71 -17.54
N ASP A 617 20.51 -12.48 -17.25
CA ASP A 617 19.88 -12.47 -15.93
C ASP A 617 20.86 -13.01 -14.89
N VAL A 618 21.38 -12.11 -14.07
CA VAL A 618 22.40 -12.43 -13.08
C VAL A 618 21.84 -12.97 -11.77
N LEU A 619 20.54 -12.84 -11.51
CA LEU A 619 19.93 -13.23 -10.23
C LEU A 619 20.19 -14.70 -9.85
N PRO A 620 20.08 -15.69 -10.76
CA PRO A 620 20.36 -17.08 -10.44
C PRO A 620 21.80 -17.34 -10.02
N PHE A 621 22.74 -16.45 -10.37
CA PHE A 621 24.17 -16.65 -10.13
C PHE A 621 24.66 -15.95 -8.87
N ILE A 622 23.87 -15.06 -8.25
CA ILE A 622 24.25 -14.35 -7.03
C ILE A 622 24.23 -15.33 -5.84
N PRO A 623 25.38 -15.57 -5.17
CA PRO A 623 25.46 -16.49 -4.05
C PRO A 623 24.51 -16.15 -2.90
N LYS A 624 24.11 -17.16 -2.13
CA LYS A 624 23.32 -17.01 -0.88
C LYS A 624 21.94 -16.36 -1.08
N THR A 625 21.40 -16.48 -2.29
CA THR A 625 20.03 -16.08 -2.64
C THR A 625 19.18 -17.31 -2.88
N SER A 626 17.86 -17.21 -2.71
CA SER A 626 16.98 -18.36 -2.96
C SER A 626 17.03 -18.84 -4.41
N LYS A 627 17.22 -17.92 -5.38
CA LYS A 627 17.39 -18.25 -6.80
C LYS A 627 18.67 -19.06 -7.07
N SER A 628 19.77 -18.74 -6.39
CA SER A 628 20.98 -19.56 -6.49
C SER A 628 20.81 -20.93 -5.84
N GLU A 629 20.06 -21.04 -4.75
CA GLU A 629 19.80 -22.35 -4.11
C GLU A 629 18.84 -23.21 -4.95
N GLU A 630 17.80 -22.62 -5.56
CA GLU A 630 16.94 -23.28 -6.56
C GLU A 630 17.77 -23.84 -7.72
N ARG A 631 18.71 -23.04 -8.26
CA ARG A 631 19.63 -23.47 -9.32
C ARG A 631 20.50 -24.65 -8.88
N LYS A 632 21.09 -24.58 -7.67
CA LYS A 632 21.91 -25.67 -7.11
C LYS A 632 21.11 -26.95 -6.90
N ALA A 633 19.86 -26.84 -6.44
CA ALA A 633 18.96 -27.99 -6.29
C ALA A 633 18.65 -28.64 -7.64
N LEU A 634 18.30 -27.85 -8.65
CA LEU A 634 18.05 -28.35 -10.01
C LEU A 634 19.27 -29.06 -10.60
N LEU A 635 20.47 -28.50 -10.41
CA LEU A 635 21.72 -29.12 -10.85
C LEU A 635 22.00 -30.45 -10.13
N LYS A 636 21.60 -30.58 -8.86
CA LYS A 636 21.73 -31.83 -8.10
C LYS A 636 20.83 -32.92 -8.66
N ASP A 637 19.63 -32.58 -9.09
CA ASP A 637 18.69 -33.53 -9.69
C ASP A 637 19.14 -33.96 -11.11
N GLN A 638 19.95 -33.15 -11.77
CA GLN A 638 20.47 -33.38 -13.13
C GLN A 638 21.91 -33.92 -13.18
N GLN A 639 22.44 -34.47 -12.09
CA GLN A 639 23.84 -34.90 -11.99
C GLN A 639 24.27 -35.92 -13.06
N ALA A 640 23.34 -36.73 -13.57
CA ALA A 640 23.60 -37.74 -14.61
C ALA A 640 23.74 -37.17 -16.04
N LEU A 641 23.42 -35.89 -16.24
CA LEU A 641 23.54 -35.19 -17.52
C LEU A 641 24.89 -34.46 -17.62
N ASP A 642 25.48 -34.38 -18.81
CA ASP A 642 26.60 -33.46 -19.06
C ASP A 642 26.11 -32.00 -19.22
N ASN A 643 27.02 -31.01 -19.25
CA ASN A 643 26.64 -29.59 -19.28
C ASN A 643 25.79 -29.21 -20.50
N LEU A 644 26.06 -29.82 -21.66
CA LEU A 644 25.31 -29.56 -22.89
C LEU A 644 23.92 -30.18 -22.81
N GLU A 645 23.81 -31.42 -22.35
CA GLU A 645 22.54 -32.10 -22.11
C GLU A 645 21.68 -31.35 -21.08
N ARG A 646 22.26 -30.89 -19.97
CA ARG A 646 21.55 -30.06 -18.96
C ARG A 646 21.01 -28.78 -19.56
N TRP A 647 21.84 -28.09 -20.34
CA TRP A 647 21.45 -26.85 -20.98
C TRP A 647 20.30 -27.07 -21.96
N MET A 648 20.37 -28.12 -22.78
CA MET A 648 19.29 -28.49 -23.70
C MET A 648 18.00 -28.84 -22.96
N VAL A 649 18.09 -29.61 -21.86
CA VAL A 649 16.91 -29.99 -21.06
C VAL A 649 16.24 -28.77 -20.43
N ASN A 650 17.02 -27.84 -19.90
CA ASN A 650 16.51 -26.64 -19.24
C ASN A 650 15.94 -25.60 -20.23
N GLN A 651 16.38 -25.61 -21.49
CA GLN A 651 15.90 -24.72 -22.57
C GLN A 651 14.72 -25.30 -23.37
N CYS A 652 14.40 -26.58 -23.18
CA CYS A 652 13.38 -27.30 -23.93
C CYS A 652 11.96 -26.68 -23.85
N SER A 653 11.63 -26.04 -22.73
CA SER A 653 10.35 -25.36 -22.52
C SER A 653 10.17 -24.09 -23.37
N GLN A 654 11.26 -23.47 -23.87
CA GLN A 654 11.22 -22.22 -24.63
C GLN A 654 11.18 -22.42 -26.15
N ASP A 655 11.95 -23.37 -26.68
CA ASP A 655 12.13 -23.55 -28.15
C ASP A 655 11.30 -24.70 -28.74
N GLY A 656 10.70 -25.55 -27.90
CA GLY A 656 10.04 -26.79 -28.29
C GLY A 656 11.02 -27.95 -28.51
N ARG A 657 10.63 -29.16 -28.09
CA ARG A 657 11.46 -30.38 -28.03
C ARG A 657 12.20 -30.70 -29.33
N ASN A 658 11.50 -30.64 -30.47
CA ASN A 658 12.09 -30.98 -31.77
C ASN A 658 13.24 -30.03 -32.14
N ASN A 659 13.06 -28.72 -31.91
CA ASN A 659 14.10 -27.71 -32.14
C ASN A 659 15.27 -27.88 -31.18
N THR A 660 15.02 -28.22 -29.91
CA THR A 660 16.07 -28.51 -28.92
C THR A 660 16.92 -29.70 -29.34
N LEU A 661 16.30 -30.80 -29.76
CA LEU A 661 17.01 -31.97 -30.28
C LEU A 661 17.76 -31.67 -31.57
N LEU A 662 17.21 -30.83 -32.45
CA LEU A 662 17.90 -30.37 -33.66
C LEU A 662 19.15 -29.54 -33.32
N LYS A 663 19.05 -28.59 -32.39
CA LYS A 663 20.21 -27.81 -31.93
C LYS A 663 21.29 -28.72 -31.37
N TYR A 664 20.92 -29.66 -30.50
CA TYR A 664 21.84 -30.65 -29.95
C TYR A 664 22.51 -31.49 -31.06
N ALA A 665 21.73 -31.97 -32.03
CA ALA A 665 22.25 -32.76 -33.14
C ALA A 665 23.26 -31.97 -34.00
N LEU A 666 22.99 -30.69 -34.26
CA LEU A 666 23.90 -29.81 -35.02
C LEU A 666 25.20 -29.53 -34.25
N VAL A 667 25.15 -29.39 -32.92
CA VAL A 667 26.37 -29.28 -32.10
C VAL A 667 27.24 -30.55 -32.24
N LEU A 668 26.62 -31.73 -32.29
CA LEU A 668 27.36 -32.98 -32.49
C LEU A 668 27.94 -33.11 -33.91
N VAL A 669 27.28 -32.55 -34.94
CA VAL A 669 27.83 -32.45 -36.30
C VAL A 669 29.10 -31.59 -36.29
N ASP A 670 29.05 -30.42 -35.67
CA ASP A 670 30.20 -29.50 -35.59
C ASP A 670 31.35 -30.12 -34.76
N ALA A 671 31.03 -30.92 -33.75
CA ALA A 671 32.01 -31.69 -32.97
C ALA A 671 32.60 -32.93 -33.71
N GLY A 672 32.25 -33.15 -34.98
CA GLY A 672 32.83 -34.20 -35.83
C GLY A 672 32.29 -35.60 -35.60
N PHE A 673 31.12 -35.76 -34.96
CA PHE A 673 30.50 -37.08 -34.78
C PHE A 673 29.91 -37.61 -36.10
N VAL A 674 29.99 -38.93 -36.30
CA VAL A 674 29.36 -39.58 -37.46
C VAL A 674 27.86 -39.79 -37.25
N PHE A 675 27.12 -39.93 -38.34
CA PHE A 675 25.65 -39.97 -38.34
C PHE A 675 25.02 -40.93 -37.31
N GLU A 676 25.52 -42.16 -37.20
CA GLU A 676 25.00 -43.14 -36.24
C GLU A 676 25.27 -42.78 -34.77
N ASP A 677 26.40 -42.14 -34.49
CA ASP A 677 26.74 -41.70 -33.14
C ASP A 677 25.88 -40.49 -32.73
N ILE A 678 25.62 -39.58 -33.67
CA ILE A 678 24.68 -38.47 -33.48
C ILE A 678 23.28 -39.02 -33.19
N ARG A 679 22.80 -39.98 -34.00
CA ARG A 679 21.48 -40.59 -33.82
C ARG A 679 21.31 -41.19 -32.43
N LYS A 680 22.28 -42.00 -31.98
CA LYS A 680 22.25 -42.62 -30.65
C LYS A 680 22.23 -41.58 -29.53
N LYS A 681 23.04 -40.53 -29.63
CA LYS A 681 23.08 -39.46 -28.63
C LYS A 681 21.79 -38.64 -28.60
N VAL A 682 21.21 -38.33 -29.76
CA VAL A 682 19.93 -37.60 -29.86
C VAL A 682 18.79 -38.41 -29.26
N LEU A 683 18.70 -39.71 -29.57
CA LEU A 683 17.69 -40.60 -28.97
C LEU A 683 17.91 -40.75 -27.46
N SER A 684 19.16 -40.92 -27.02
CA SER A 684 19.48 -41.00 -25.60
C SER A 684 19.13 -39.72 -24.83
N LEU A 685 19.31 -38.54 -25.42
CA LEU A 685 18.87 -37.28 -24.81
C LEU A 685 17.33 -37.19 -24.82
N ASN A 686 16.68 -37.64 -25.90
CA ASN A 686 15.22 -37.65 -26.01
C ASN A 686 14.57 -38.47 -24.89
N ASP A 687 15.10 -39.66 -24.60
CA ASP A 687 14.61 -40.56 -23.54
C ASP A 687 14.73 -39.99 -22.13
N LYS A 688 15.56 -38.95 -21.96
CA LYS A 688 15.74 -38.24 -20.68
C LYS A 688 14.71 -37.11 -20.49
N PHE A 689 13.87 -36.81 -21.49
CA PHE A 689 12.75 -35.88 -21.35
C PHE A 689 11.53 -36.51 -20.68
N PRO A 690 10.72 -35.74 -19.93
CA PRO A 690 9.50 -36.25 -19.30
C PRO A 690 8.47 -36.84 -20.27
N ASP A 691 8.32 -36.28 -21.49
CA ASP A 691 7.61 -36.94 -22.59
C ASP A 691 8.47 -36.92 -23.87
N PRO A 692 9.14 -38.04 -24.21
CA PRO A 692 9.99 -38.15 -25.39
C PRO A 692 9.19 -38.02 -26.69
N LEU A 693 9.81 -37.49 -27.75
CA LEU A 693 9.25 -37.55 -29.10
C LEU A 693 9.34 -38.97 -29.65
N GLU A 694 8.42 -39.35 -30.54
CA GLU A 694 8.48 -40.63 -31.23
C GLU A 694 9.74 -40.69 -32.13
N GLU A 695 10.42 -41.85 -32.14
CA GLU A 695 11.62 -42.04 -32.97
C GLU A 695 11.36 -41.75 -34.45
N ALA A 696 10.15 -42.09 -34.96
CA ALA A 696 9.75 -41.80 -36.32
C ALA A 696 9.75 -40.28 -36.63
N GLU A 697 9.33 -39.45 -35.67
CA GLU A 697 9.35 -37.99 -35.80
C GLU A 697 10.79 -37.47 -35.83
N ILE A 698 11.65 -37.94 -34.93
CA ILE A 698 13.07 -37.55 -34.87
C ILE A 698 13.79 -37.91 -36.18
N MET A 699 13.54 -39.12 -36.68
CA MET A 699 14.11 -39.60 -37.94
C MET A 699 13.59 -38.81 -39.14
N GLY A 700 12.32 -38.41 -39.13
CA GLY A 700 11.66 -37.65 -40.20
C GLY A 700 11.98 -36.14 -40.21
N THR A 701 12.54 -35.59 -39.12
CA THR A 701 12.77 -34.15 -38.96
C THR A 701 14.23 -33.83 -38.64
N VAL A 702 14.67 -34.13 -37.42
CA VAL A 702 16.01 -33.81 -36.89
C VAL A 702 17.10 -34.49 -37.73
N MET A 703 17.00 -35.82 -37.91
CA MET A 703 18.05 -36.58 -38.58
C MET A 703 18.12 -36.34 -40.10
N VAL A 704 17.02 -35.92 -40.74
CA VAL A 704 17.03 -35.44 -42.14
C VAL A 704 17.93 -34.21 -42.28
N THR A 705 17.89 -33.31 -41.30
CA THR A 705 18.70 -32.09 -41.31
C THR A 705 20.17 -32.41 -41.04
N VAL A 706 20.45 -33.31 -40.08
CA VAL A 706 21.81 -33.83 -39.83
C VAL A 706 22.42 -34.44 -41.09
N ALA A 707 21.67 -35.31 -41.80
CA ALA A 707 22.14 -35.95 -43.03
C ALA A 707 22.50 -34.93 -44.11
N LYS A 708 21.66 -33.90 -44.29
CA LYS A 708 21.93 -32.80 -45.25
C LYS A 708 23.16 -31.99 -44.89
N GLN A 709 23.48 -31.85 -43.60
CA GLN A 709 24.62 -31.05 -43.15
C GLN A 709 25.93 -31.82 -43.25
N LEU A 710 25.94 -33.11 -42.86
CA LEU A 710 27.10 -33.99 -43.04
C LEU A 710 27.45 -34.21 -44.52
N ALA A 711 26.46 -34.18 -45.43
CA ALA A 711 26.71 -34.28 -46.87
C ALA A 711 27.34 -33.01 -47.50
N LYS A 712 27.43 -31.91 -46.75
CA LYS A 712 28.06 -30.65 -47.19
C LYS A 712 29.47 -30.45 -46.64
N GLN A 713 29.85 -31.23 -45.62
CA GLN A 713 31.22 -31.37 -45.14
C GLN A 713 31.97 -32.35 -46.06
#